data_AF-A0A8T5WN81-F1
#
_entry.id   AF-A0A8T5WN81-F1
#
_cell.length_a   1.000
_cell.length_b   1.000
_cell.length_c   1.000
_cell.angle_alpha   90.00
_cell.angle_beta   90.00
_cell.angle_gamma   90.00
#
_symmetry.space_group_name_H-M   'P 1'
#
loop_
_entity.id
_entity.type
_entity.pdbx_description
1 polymer ?
#
loop_
_entity_poly.entity_id
_entity_poly.type
_entity_poly.pdbx_seq_one_letter_code
_entity_poly.pdbx_strand_id
1 'polypeptide(L)'
;MVVFGSTDYFHAMDAPKSQIKDMHVKEFGVSAKIGDVLQALKADIATGTHHVELVFGGTGKGSLQGMNTNPEMFDRVKREEIRKLAKINEVTLSTHAAVNMAGFSGFNNRDAFEDRVQQDKLQEIKRTIEFAADTAGGGAVVLHTGEFPRTIKDPKFKVGSDKQELLYLADRETGKVFTVPKHPLDVPDWKKVNGEYVDLDGKPLKDQRDYAHRVPKTDEKTGEILWKKSKDGKAGLSFDEFSQEIKEWNNANPKEEQRSPEKEFLFLQSFQQIQAEQPRVAEYQERAKTYMENYDKVKGKIGAWQELEKRTPKDKQEYLLNAFRNEFKELAPELEKGKTPSEVLEKYAHAMKEQAIHYQEGYIGFQKNVNNLWKQHKNIDAIEKVGLDRTADTFADAAIYAYRIGKQKKLDKAVFVAPENMFAEYGYGGHPQELKEIVVKSRERMVEKLGEMGIKGKEAKTIANEHIKATFDTGHANTWAKYFEDDKKLSPEDNKKKFDTWLVGEVKQLVDEGIIGNVHISDNFGYQDEHLNVGGGNAPIRDLVDLFRQDKYKGKLVVEWGAQGPEEQQEAGALLAAWANLAGSPIYRVEGMSPTWRDIESGGYFGTSSTPFHVSGNYGGGLGKDWRLWSYSDAPIE
;
A
#
# COMPACT_ATOMS: atom_id res chain seq x y z
N MET A 1 -0.63 18.09 -16.38
CA MET A 1 -1.23 19.43 -16.19
C MET A 1 -2.67 19.32 -16.65
N VAL A 2 -3.59 19.29 -15.69
CA VAL A 2 -5.04 19.33 -15.96
C VAL A 2 -5.38 20.74 -16.44
N VAL A 3 -6.14 20.87 -17.52
CA VAL A 3 -6.60 22.18 -17.99
C VAL A 3 -7.71 22.65 -17.05
N PHE A 4 -7.45 23.72 -16.31
CA PHE A 4 -8.47 24.38 -15.49
C PHE A 4 -9.66 24.79 -16.37
N GLY A 5 -10.87 24.32 -16.06
CA GLY A 5 -12.08 24.66 -16.83
C GLY A 5 -12.77 23.52 -17.58
N SER A 6 -12.17 22.32 -17.64
CA SER A 6 -12.73 21.19 -18.42
C SER A 6 -13.47 20.15 -17.57
N THR A 7 -13.98 20.51 -16.40
CA THR A 7 -14.67 19.56 -15.50
C THR A 7 -16.04 20.06 -15.08
N ASP A 8 -16.93 19.11 -14.78
CA ASP A 8 -18.32 19.29 -14.33
C ASP A 8 -18.49 20.16 -13.06
N TYR A 9 -17.38 20.59 -12.44
CA TYR A 9 -17.33 21.58 -11.36
C TYR A 9 -18.15 22.86 -11.67
N PHE A 10 -18.18 23.30 -12.93
CA PHE A 10 -18.92 24.50 -13.33
C PHE A 10 -20.42 24.27 -13.56
N HIS A 11 -20.88 23.02 -13.48
CA HIS A 11 -22.28 22.59 -13.59
C HIS A 11 -22.91 22.26 -12.23
N ALA A 12 -22.23 22.57 -11.12
CA ALA A 12 -22.72 22.31 -9.76
C ALA A 12 -24.07 22.99 -9.41
N MET A 13 -24.55 23.91 -10.26
CA MET A 13 -25.83 24.61 -10.11
C MET A 13 -26.94 24.07 -11.03
N ASP A 14 -26.68 23.01 -11.80
CA ASP A 14 -27.67 22.42 -12.71
C ASP A 14 -28.77 21.69 -11.93
N ALA A 15 -30.01 21.72 -12.45
CA ALA A 15 -31.17 21.16 -11.76
C ALA A 15 -31.02 19.64 -11.50
N PRO A 16 -31.41 19.13 -10.32
CA PRO A 16 -31.23 17.73 -9.99
C PRO A 16 -31.99 16.80 -10.94
N LYS A 17 -31.32 15.71 -11.35
CA LYS A 17 -31.93 14.64 -12.14
C LYS A 17 -33.08 13.98 -11.35
N SER A 18 -34.03 13.38 -12.07
CA SER A 18 -35.22 12.73 -11.51
C SER A 18 -34.91 11.72 -10.38
N GLN A 19 -35.84 11.60 -9.42
CA GLN A 19 -35.76 10.73 -8.23
C GLN A 19 -35.60 9.24 -8.59
N ILE A 20 -34.95 8.44 -7.72
CA ILE A 20 -34.88 6.99 -7.89
C ILE A 20 -36.23 6.39 -7.52
N LYS A 21 -36.80 5.61 -8.45
CA LYS A 21 -38.14 5.04 -8.28
C LYS A 21 -38.16 4.03 -7.11
N ASP A 22 -39.23 4.10 -6.33
CA ASP A 22 -39.54 3.17 -5.23
C ASP A 22 -38.46 3.11 -4.13
N MET A 23 -37.64 4.16 -3.96
CA MET A 23 -36.63 4.23 -2.90
C MET A 23 -37.23 4.78 -1.60
N HIS A 24 -37.00 4.09 -0.48
CA HIS A 24 -37.54 4.49 0.83
C HIS A 24 -36.43 5.09 1.72
N VAL A 25 -36.77 6.11 2.52
CA VAL A 25 -35.89 6.73 3.53
C VAL A 25 -35.25 5.75 4.53
N LYS A 26 -35.83 4.54 4.67
CA LYS A 26 -35.38 3.47 5.58
C LYS A 26 -34.20 2.67 5.02
N GLU A 27 -33.88 2.84 3.75
CA GLU A 27 -32.74 2.20 3.10
C GLU A 27 -31.42 2.88 3.50
N PHE A 28 -31.49 4.12 3.97
CA PHE A 28 -30.34 4.92 4.39
C PHE A 28 -30.01 4.77 5.87
N GLY A 29 -28.71 4.83 6.17
CA GLY A 29 -28.14 5.10 7.47
C GLY A 29 -27.24 6.33 7.43
N VAL A 30 -26.60 6.64 8.55
CA VAL A 30 -25.65 7.75 8.66
C VAL A 30 -24.40 7.32 9.44
N SER A 31 -23.23 7.82 9.05
CA SER A 31 -22.03 7.71 9.88
C SER A 31 -22.09 8.74 11.00
N ALA A 32 -21.97 8.28 12.25
CA ALA A 32 -21.99 9.14 13.42
C ALA A 32 -20.82 10.12 13.40
N LYS A 33 -21.06 11.36 13.83
CA LYS A 33 -20.01 12.36 14.02
C LYS A 33 -18.91 11.85 14.96
N ILE A 34 -17.66 12.11 14.60
CA ILE A 34 -16.49 11.74 15.41
C ILE A 34 -16.54 12.47 16.76
N GLY A 35 -16.48 11.69 17.85
CA GLY A 35 -16.56 12.22 19.21
C GLY A 35 -17.09 11.19 20.20
N ASP A 36 -17.89 11.64 21.18
CA ASP A 36 -18.60 10.71 22.07
C ASP A 36 -19.70 9.98 21.28
N VAL A 37 -19.44 8.71 20.96
CA VAL A 37 -20.32 7.91 20.09
C VAL A 37 -21.73 7.70 20.67
N LEU A 38 -21.91 7.79 21.99
CA LEU A 38 -23.24 7.71 22.61
C LEU A 38 -24.02 9.01 22.41
N GLN A 39 -23.35 10.17 22.44
CA GLN A 39 -23.98 11.45 22.14
C GLN A 39 -24.36 11.52 20.66
N ALA A 40 -23.44 11.14 19.78
CA ALA A 40 -23.71 11.09 18.34
C ALA A 40 -24.88 10.17 18.01
N LEU A 41 -24.91 8.95 18.58
CA LEU A 41 -26.04 8.03 18.40
C LEU A 41 -27.38 8.64 18.84
N LYS A 42 -27.42 9.38 19.96
CA LYS A 42 -28.65 10.04 20.43
C LYS A 42 -29.12 11.11 19.45
N ALA A 43 -28.19 11.90 18.91
CA ALA A 43 -28.49 12.90 17.90
C ALA A 43 -29.03 12.25 16.63
N ASP A 44 -28.32 11.23 16.11
CA ASP A 44 -28.69 10.52 14.90
C ASP A 44 -30.07 9.86 15.01
N ILE A 45 -30.38 9.21 16.15
CA ILE A 45 -31.73 8.66 16.41
C ILE A 45 -32.80 9.75 16.36
N ALA A 46 -32.53 10.93 16.93
CA ALA A 46 -33.47 12.04 16.90
C ALA A 46 -33.74 12.59 15.49
N THR A 47 -32.81 12.40 14.55
CA THR A 47 -33.01 12.74 13.13
C THR A 47 -33.95 11.78 12.39
N GLY A 48 -34.25 10.61 12.99
CA GLY A 48 -35.10 9.58 12.39
C GLY A 48 -34.35 8.54 11.54
N THR A 49 -33.03 8.43 11.69
CA THR A 49 -32.27 7.37 11.02
C THR A 49 -32.66 5.97 11.51
N HIS A 50 -32.54 4.98 10.63
CA HIS A 50 -32.75 3.56 10.96
C HIS A 50 -31.45 2.75 11.06
N HIS A 51 -30.32 3.39 10.75
CA HIS A 51 -29.01 2.79 10.87
C HIS A 51 -27.95 3.84 11.22
N VAL A 52 -27.11 3.52 12.19
CA VAL A 52 -26.01 4.40 12.60
C VAL A 52 -24.71 3.63 12.59
N GLU A 53 -23.73 4.12 11.84
CA GLU A 53 -22.37 3.63 11.92
C GLU A 53 -21.61 4.41 13.00
N LEU A 54 -21.16 3.72 14.05
CA LEU A 54 -20.44 4.38 15.15
C LEU A 54 -18.97 4.59 14.76
N VAL A 55 -18.52 5.84 14.69
CA VAL A 55 -17.19 6.21 14.19
C VAL A 55 -16.21 6.56 15.30
N PHE A 56 -14.98 6.06 15.17
CA PHE A 56 -13.87 6.40 16.06
C PHE A 56 -12.85 7.32 15.38
N GLY A 57 -12.34 8.30 16.12
CA GLY A 57 -11.39 9.27 15.60
C GLY A 57 -9.92 8.81 15.65
N GLY A 58 -9.55 7.90 16.57
CA GLY A 58 -8.18 7.42 16.56
C GLY A 58 -7.78 6.25 17.44
N THR A 59 -6.46 6.04 17.53
CA THR A 59 -5.84 4.81 18.02
C THR A 59 -5.13 4.99 19.37
N GLY A 60 -4.70 3.89 20.01
CA GLY A 60 -3.93 3.96 21.26
C GLY A 60 -4.72 4.55 22.44
N LYS A 61 -4.16 5.57 23.12
CA LYS A 61 -4.80 6.24 24.26
C LYS A 61 -5.80 7.29 23.78
N GLY A 62 -7.06 7.11 24.15
CA GLY A 62 -8.13 7.97 23.68
C GLY A 62 -8.27 9.30 24.43
N SER A 63 -8.89 10.28 23.78
CA SER A 63 -9.23 11.60 24.34
C SER A 63 -10.49 12.17 23.69
N LEU A 64 -11.48 12.57 24.50
CA LEU A 64 -12.70 13.21 24.00
C LEU A 64 -12.42 14.64 23.50
N GLN A 65 -11.59 15.39 24.22
CA GLN A 65 -11.30 16.79 23.91
C GLN A 65 -10.59 16.96 22.56
N GLY A 66 -9.74 15.99 22.19
CA GLY A 66 -9.04 16.01 20.91
C GLY A 66 -9.75 15.23 19.79
N MET A 67 -11.00 14.80 20.01
CA MET A 67 -11.75 13.90 19.10
C MET A 67 -10.97 12.60 18.74
N ASN A 68 -9.94 12.24 19.49
CA ASN A 68 -9.17 11.00 19.35
C ASN A 68 -9.89 9.87 20.09
N THR A 69 -11.13 9.59 19.70
CA THR A 69 -11.97 8.62 20.40
C THR A 69 -11.70 7.20 19.94
N ASN A 70 -11.85 6.25 20.87
CA ASN A 70 -11.59 4.84 20.58
C ASN A 70 -12.46 3.89 21.41
N PRO A 71 -12.54 2.59 21.04
CA PRO A 71 -13.40 1.61 21.70
C PRO A 71 -13.25 1.51 23.23
N GLU A 72 -12.03 1.62 23.76
CA GLU A 72 -11.74 1.39 25.19
C GLU A 72 -12.17 2.55 26.09
N MET A 73 -12.44 3.72 25.52
CA MET A 73 -12.98 4.86 26.27
C MET A 73 -14.43 4.64 26.73
N PHE A 74 -15.14 3.70 26.10
CA PHE A 74 -16.54 3.41 26.37
C PHE A 74 -16.61 2.16 27.22
N ASP A 75 -16.84 2.36 28.51
CA ASP A 75 -16.96 1.29 29.48
C ASP A 75 -18.20 0.41 29.25
N ARG A 76 -18.36 -0.61 30.10
CA ARG A 76 -19.50 -1.52 30.03
C ARG A 76 -20.85 -0.80 30.08
N VAL A 77 -20.97 0.24 30.93
CA VAL A 77 -22.25 0.94 31.13
C VAL A 77 -22.62 1.71 29.86
N LYS A 78 -21.68 2.46 29.28
CA LYS A 78 -21.89 3.17 28.01
C LYS A 78 -22.21 2.21 26.87
N ARG A 79 -21.48 1.09 26.75
CA ARG A 79 -21.76 0.07 25.70
C ARG A 79 -23.16 -0.54 25.85
N GLU A 80 -23.58 -0.85 27.06
CA GLU A 80 -24.94 -1.33 27.32
C GLU A 80 -25.99 -0.28 26.99
N GLU A 81 -25.74 1.00 27.28
CA GLU A 81 -26.65 2.11 26.94
C GLU A 81 -26.79 2.25 25.42
N ILE A 82 -25.68 2.25 24.68
CA ILE A 82 -25.66 2.28 23.21
C ILE A 82 -26.53 1.14 22.65
N ARG A 83 -26.28 -0.10 23.08
CA ARG A 83 -27.03 -1.28 22.62
C ARG A 83 -28.53 -1.16 22.94
N LYS A 84 -28.88 -0.78 24.17
CA LYS A 84 -30.29 -0.65 24.61
C LYS A 84 -31.00 0.46 23.86
N LEU A 85 -30.34 1.60 23.69
CA LEU A 85 -30.89 2.76 22.98
C LEU A 85 -31.19 2.40 21.52
N ALA A 86 -30.24 1.79 20.82
CA ALA A 86 -30.45 1.32 19.45
C ALA A 86 -31.60 0.30 19.37
N LYS A 87 -31.64 -0.67 20.29
CA LYS A 87 -32.70 -1.69 20.34
C LYS A 87 -34.09 -1.10 20.58
N ILE A 88 -34.24 -0.14 21.51
CA ILE A 88 -35.53 0.48 21.85
C ILE A 88 -36.07 1.30 20.66
N ASN A 89 -35.18 1.94 19.91
CA ASN A 89 -35.56 2.77 18.76
C ASN A 89 -35.58 1.99 17.43
N GLU A 90 -35.40 0.67 17.47
CA GLU A 90 -35.33 -0.19 16.28
C GLU A 90 -34.26 0.28 15.26
N VAL A 91 -33.17 0.84 15.76
CA VAL A 91 -32.02 1.29 14.98
C VAL A 91 -30.96 0.20 14.95
N THR A 92 -30.46 -0.09 13.75
CA THR A 92 -29.34 -1.03 13.57
C THR A 92 -28.01 -0.29 13.62
N LEU A 93 -26.94 -0.98 14.00
CA LEU A 93 -25.62 -0.36 14.14
C LEU A 93 -24.57 -1.10 13.31
N SER A 94 -23.57 -0.36 12.85
CA SER A 94 -22.25 -0.85 12.43
C SER A 94 -21.15 -0.08 13.18
N THR A 95 -19.89 -0.37 12.91
CA THR A 95 -18.77 0.33 13.57
C THR A 95 -17.70 0.65 12.55
N HIS A 96 -17.33 1.92 12.47
CA HIS A 96 -16.13 2.36 11.78
C HIS A 96 -14.98 2.34 12.77
N ALA A 97 -13.87 1.69 12.40
CA ALA A 97 -12.66 1.78 13.20
C ALA A 97 -12.10 3.22 13.19
N ALA A 98 -10.97 3.44 13.87
CA ALA A 98 -10.31 4.72 13.86
C ALA A 98 -10.07 5.24 12.41
N VAL A 99 -10.64 6.39 12.02
CA VAL A 99 -10.49 6.94 10.65
C VAL A 99 -9.04 7.27 10.29
N ASN A 100 -8.21 7.59 11.30
CA ASN A 100 -6.77 7.80 11.12
C ASN A 100 -5.96 6.49 11.03
N MET A 101 -6.62 5.35 11.19
CA MET A 101 -6.02 4.03 11.05
C MET A 101 -6.26 3.51 9.64
N ALA A 102 -5.22 3.61 8.83
CA ALA A 102 -5.15 2.97 7.52
C ALA A 102 -3.94 2.05 7.42
N GLY A 103 -4.01 1.14 6.44
CA GLY A 103 -2.95 0.20 6.08
C GLY A 103 -2.71 -0.89 7.12
N PHE A 104 -2.89 -2.15 6.72
CA PHE A 104 -2.87 -3.32 7.61
C PHE A 104 -1.78 -4.35 7.24
N SER A 105 -0.98 -4.06 6.22
CA SER A 105 0.21 -4.83 5.82
C SER A 105 1.37 -4.77 6.84
N GLY A 106 1.36 -3.79 7.75
CA GLY A 106 2.47 -3.47 8.64
C GLY A 106 3.50 -2.50 8.06
N PHE A 107 3.19 -1.83 6.94
CA PHE A 107 4.08 -0.81 6.36
C PHE A 107 4.19 0.41 7.29
N ASN A 108 5.42 0.86 7.57
CA ASN A 108 5.72 1.92 8.54
C ASN A 108 5.70 3.36 7.95
N ASN A 109 5.21 3.53 6.71
CA ASN A 109 5.21 4.79 5.95
C ASN A 109 6.59 5.43 5.70
N ARG A 110 7.68 4.70 5.98
CA ARG A 110 9.05 5.10 5.63
C ARG A 110 9.56 4.25 4.49
N ASP A 111 9.86 2.99 4.78
CA ASP A 111 10.58 2.10 3.87
C ASP A 111 10.58 0.63 4.32
N ALA A 112 9.71 0.20 5.23
CA ALA A 112 9.69 -1.20 5.67
C ALA A 112 8.33 -1.71 6.12
N PHE A 113 8.10 -3.00 5.93
CA PHE A 113 7.08 -3.78 6.63
C PHE A 113 7.63 -4.25 7.97
N GLU A 114 6.91 -3.99 9.05
CA GLU A 114 7.30 -4.35 10.41
C GLU A 114 6.20 -5.16 11.09
N ASP A 115 6.58 -6.29 11.70
CA ASP A 115 5.65 -7.14 12.43
C ASP A 115 5.03 -6.41 13.62
N ARG A 116 5.80 -5.53 14.28
CA ARG A 116 5.28 -4.71 15.39
C ARG A 116 4.13 -3.80 14.93
N VAL A 117 4.33 -3.08 13.83
CA VAL A 117 3.28 -2.19 13.27
C VAL A 117 2.05 -3.00 12.88
N GLN A 118 2.25 -4.16 12.23
CA GLN A 118 1.16 -5.06 11.87
C GLN A 118 0.38 -5.55 13.10
N GLN A 119 1.08 -5.97 14.15
CA GLN A 119 0.46 -6.45 15.39
C GLN A 119 -0.29 -5.33 16.12
N ASP A 120 0.29 -4.13 16.20
CA ASP A 120 -0.37 -2.97 16.81
C ASP A 120 -1.70 -2.67 16.10
N LYS A 121 -1.71 -2.65 14.75
CA LYS A 121 -2.94 -2.50 13.95
C LYS A 121 -3.93 -3.63 14.18
N LEU A 122 -3.46 -4.88 14.25
CA LEU A 122 -4.34 -6.02 14.53
C LEU A 122 -5.02 -5.91 15.90
N GLN A 123 -4.34 -5.43 16.94
CA GLN A 123 -4.95 -5.21 18.25
C GLN A 123 -6.03 -4.12 18.20
N GLU A 124 -5.77 -3.06 17.43
CA GLU A 124 -6.72 -1.97 17.19
C GLU A 124 -8.00 -2.45 16.46
N ILE A 125 -7.87 -3.38 15.52
CA ILE A 125 -9.03 -4.02 14.89
C ILE A 125 -9.77 -4.89 15.91
N LYS A 126 -9.06 -5.71 16.71
CA LYS A 126 -9.68 -6.62 17.69
C LYS A 126 -10.51 -5.89 18.75
N ARG A 127 -10.02 -4.78 19.30
CA ARG A 127 -10.81 -3.98 20.25
C ARG A 127 -12.05 -3.35 19.60
N THR A 128 -11.98 -3.01 18.31
CA THR A 128 -13.12 -2.50 17.53
C THR A 128 -14.14 -3.61 17.29
N ILE A 129 -13.69 -4.82 16.95
CA ILE A 129 -14.53 -6.02 16.85
C ILE A 129 -15.27 -6.29 18.15
N GLU A 130 -14.59 -6.20 19.30
CA GLU A 130 -15.24 -6.39 20.60
C GLU A 130 -16.30 -5.34 20.88
N PHE A 131 -16.00 -4.08 20.58
CA PHE A 131 -16.98 -3.01 20.72
C PHE A 131 -18.20 -3.26 19.82
N ALA A 132 -18.00 -3.55 18.53
CA ALA A 132 -19.08 -3.86 17.60
C ALA A 132 -19.91 -5.07 18.09
N ALA A 133 -19.25 -6.10 18.60
CA ALA A 133 -19.93 -7.26 19.19
C ALA A 133 -20.77 -6.87 20.43
N ASP A 134 -20.27 -5.97 21.27
CA ASP A 134 -20.92 -5.48 22.49
C ASP A 134 -22.05 -4.48 22.25
N THR A 135 -21.96 -3.66 21.20
CA THR A 135 -22.93 -2.57 20.97
C THR A 135 -23.89 -2.94 19.84
N ALA A 136 -23.35 -3.21 18.65
CA ALA A 136 -24.11 -3.52 17.45
C ALA A 136 -24.65 -4.95 17.41
N GLY A 137 -24.03 -5.88 18.13
CA GLY A 137 -24.44 -7.28 18.15
C GLY A 137 -24.14 -8.03 16.85
N GLY A 138 -23.15 -7.55 16.08
CA GLY A 138 -22.83 -8.02 14.73
C GLY A 138 -22.76 -6.85 13.74
N GLY A 139 -22.38 -7.12 12.50
CA GLY A 139 -22.28 -6.11 11.44
C GLY A 139 -20.86 -5.79 11.01
N ALA A 140 -20.73 -4.75 10.19
CA ALA A 140 -19.46 -4.32 9.61
C ALA A 140 -18.55 -3.68 10.67
N VAL A 141 -17.26 -4.00 10.57
CA VAL A 141 -16.15 -3.27 11.17
C VAL A 141 -15.35 -2.67 10.02
N VAL A 142 -15.57 -1.37 9.76
CA VAL A 142 -15.02 -0.66 8.60
C VAL A 142 -13.58 -0.22 8.86
N LEU A 143 -12.72 -0.36 7.84
CA LEU A 143 -11.27 -0.24 7.94
C LEU A 143 -10.71 0.41 6.66
N HIS A 144 -10.17 1.62 6.75
CA HIS A 144 -9.55 2.30 5.61
C HIS A 144 -8.36 1.53 5.04
N THR A 145 -8.38 1.21 3.74
CA THR A 145 -7.19 0.67 3.05
C THR A 145 -6.10 1.74 2.87
N GLY A 146 -5.05 1.43 2.11
CA GLY A 146 -3.82 2.24 2.03
C GLY A 146 -2.62 1.42 2.48
N GLU A 147 -2.50 0.23 1.91
CA GLU A 147 -1.67 -0.84 2.48
C GLU A 147 -0.17 -0.58 2.33
N PHE A 148 0.26 -0.09 1.17
CA PHE A 148 1.67 0.17 0.82
C PHE A 148 1.74 1.00 -0.48
N PRO A 149 2.88 1.66 -0.76
CA PRO A 149 3.06 2.39 -2.01
C PRO A 149 3.05 1.45 -3.22
N ARG A 150 2.52 1.95 -4.34
CA ARG A 150 2.44 1.19 -5.59
C ARG A 150 2.50 2.11 -6.80
N THR A 151 2.70 1.50 -7.96
CA THR A 151 2.54 2.16 -9.26
C THR A 151 1.20 1.71 -9.85
N ILE A 152 0.37 2.66 -10.29
CA ILE A 152 -0.93 2.34 -10.88
C ILE A 152 -0.72 1.77 -12.28
N LYS A 153 -1.23 0.55 -12.51
CA LYS A 153 -1.02 -0.23 -13.74
C LYS A 153 -2.15 -0.09 -14.75
N ASP A 154 -3.32 0.43 -14.36
CA ASP A 154 -4.42 0.62 -15.30
C ASP A 154 -4.09 1.80 -16.23
N PRO A 155 -3.93 1.55 -17.54
CA PRO A 155 -3.55 2.57 -18.51
C PRO A 155 -4.59 3.68 -18.68
N LYS A 156 -5.82 3.52 -18.15
CA LYS A 156 -6.82 4.59 -18.12
C LYS A 156 -6.45 5.71 -17.15
N PHE A 157 -5.50 5.49 -16.25
CA PHE A 157 -5.16 6.43 -15.20
C PHE A 157 -3.71 6.88 -15.28
N LYS A 158 -3.51 8.19 -15.21
CA LYS A 158 -2.19 8.82 -15.20
C LYS A 158 -1.92 9.47 -13.85
N VAL A 159 -1.29 8.71 -12.96
CA VAL A 159 -0.93 9.17 -11.61
C VAL A 159 0.56 9.46 -11.53
N GLY A 160 0.92 10.69 -11.16
CA GLY A 160 2.31 11.15 -11.09
C GLY A 160 2.82 11.76 -12.39
N SER A 161 4.15 11.83 -12.53
CA SER A 161 4.82 12.36 -13.74
C SER A 161 5.51 11.25 -14.52
N ASP A 162 5.51 11.32 -15.86
CA ASP A 162 6.14 10.34 -16.77
C ASP A 162 7.64 10.09 -16.49
N LYS A 163 8.26 10.95 -15.67
CA LYS A 163 9.69 10.88 -15.31
C LYS A 163 9.97 10.08 -14.03
N GLN A 164 8.95 9.57 -13.34
CA GLN A 164 9.06 8.93 -12.01
C GLN A 164 8.35 7.58 -11.94
N GLU A 165 8.40 6.77 -13.00
CA GLU A 165 7.95 5.38 -12.87
C GLU A 165 8.97 4.60 -12.05
N LEU A 166 8.60 4.33 -10.80
CA LEU A 166 9.38 3.57 -9.84
C LEU A 166 8.85 2.14 -9.79
N LEU A 167 9.74 1.17 -9.64
CA LEU A 167 9.42 -0.18 -9.25
C LEU A 167 9.57 -0.28 -7.74
N TYR A 168 8.56 -0.82 -7.09
CA TYR A 168 8.58 -1.06 -5.65
C TYR A 168 8.76 -2.56 -5.40
N LEU A 169 9.81 -2.88 -4.64
CA LEU A 169 10.21 -4.23 -4.28
C LEU A 169 10.33 -4.32 -2.77
N ALA A 170 10.16 -5.51 -2.20
CA ALA A 170 10.30 -5.73 -0.77
C ALA A 170 11.04 -7.03 -0.48
N ASP A 171 11.93 -7.00 0.51
CA ASP A 171 12.57 -8.19 1.05
C ASP A 171 11.62 -8.88 2.04
N ARG A 172 11.31 -10.15 1.79
CA ARG A 172 10.36 -10.94 2.60
C ARG A 172 10.85 -11.22 4.01
N GLU A 173 12.15 -11.29 4.24
CA GLU A 173 12.74 -11.64 5.54
C GLU A 173 12.88 -10.39 6.42
N THR A 174 13.34 -9.28 5.84
CA THR A 174 13.61 -8.05 6.59
C THR A 174 12.47 -7.03 6.55
N GLY A 175 11.54 -7.20 5.61
CA GLY A 175 10.45 -6.24 5.36
C GLY A 175 10.90 -4.97 4.62
N LYS A 176 12.20 -4.78 4.38
CA LYS A 176 12.73 -3.58 3.74
C LYS A 176 12.20 -3.40 2.32
N VAL A 177 11.75 -2.19 2.01
CA VAL A 177 11.27 -1.78 0.70
C VAL A 177 12.39 -1.10 -0.08
N PHE A 178 12.47 -1.42 -1.37
CA PHE A 178 13.41 -0.87 -2.32
C PHE A 178 12.63 -0.19 -3.43
N THR A 179 13.08 0.99 -3.81
CA THR A 179 12.51 1.77 -4.89
C THR A 179 13.53 1.83 -6.01
N VAL A 180 13.20 1.24 -7.15
CA VAL A 180 14.11 1.12 -8.30
C VAL A 180 13.58 1.99 -9.43
N PRO A 181 14.30 3.01 -9.89
CA PRO A 181 13.88 3.79 -11.05
C PRO A 181 13.93 2.93 -12.31
N LYS A 182 12.94 3.06 -13.20
CA LYS A 182 12.90 2.38 -14.51
C LYS A 182 13.86 3.00 -15.54
N HIS A 183 15.10 3.33 -15.16
CA HIS A 183 16.10 3.79 -16.11
C HIS A 183 16.57 2.62 -17.01
N PRO A 184 16.83 2.86 -18.31
CA PRO A 184 17.42 1.85 -19.17
C PRO A 184 18.70 1.29 -18.57
N LEU A 185 18.85 -0.04 -18.57
CA LEU A 185 20.04 -0.70 -18.07
C LEU A 185 21.05 -0.91 -19.19
N ASP A 186 22.28 -0.47 -18.98
CA ASP A 186 23.39 -0.76 -19.90
C ASP A 186 23.79 -2.22 -19.78
N VAL A 187 23.26 -3.05 -20.67
CA VAL A 187 23.53 -4.50 -20.70
C VAL A 187 24.16 -4.89 -22.03
N PRO A 188 25.17 -5.78 -22.05
CA PRO A 188 25.73 -6.28 -23.29
C PRO A 188 24.68 -7.00 -24.14
N ASP A 189 24.80 -6.91 -25.46
CA ASP A 189 24.07 -7.78 -26.36
C ASP A 189 24.71 -9.16 -26.31
N TRP A 190 24.06 -10.11 -25.66
CA TRP A 190 24.61 -11.45 -25.42
C TRP A 190 24.51 -12.33 -26.67
N LYS A 191 25.54 -13.14 -26.89
CA LYS A 191 25.55 -14.16 -27.94
C LYS A 191 24.54 -15.27 -27.60
N LYS A 192 23.74 -15.66 -28.60
CA LYS A 192 22.76 -16.75 -28.51
C LYS A 192 22.95 -17.73 -29.67
N VAL A 193 22.74 -19.02 -29.41
CA VAL A 193 22.66 -20.07 -30.43
C VAL A 193 21.33 -20.80 -30.24
N ASN A 194 20.52 -20.91 -31.29
CA ASN A 194 19.15 -21.46 -31.22
C ASN A 194 18.26 -20.83 -30.14
N GLY A 195 18.48 -19.53 -29.84
CA GLY A 195 17.74 -18.79 -28.81
C GLY A 195 18.29 -18.91 -27.39
N GLU A 196 19.26 -19.79 -27.14
CA GLU A 196 19.87 -20.01 -25.83
C GLU A 196 21.19 -19.23 -25.67
N TYR A 197 21.44 -18.69 -24.47
CA TYR A 197 22.72 -18.06 -24.15
C TYR A 197 23.86 -19.09 -24.15
N VAL A 198 25.06 -18.68 -24.55
CA VAL A 198 26.23 -19.56 -24.65
C VAL A 198 27.39 -19.15 -23.74
N ASP A 199 28.21 -20.13 -23.36
CA ASP A 199 29.49 -19.96 -22.66
C ASP A 199 30.65 -19.56 -23.60
N LEU A 200 31.85 -19.41 -23.02
CA LEU A 200 33.10 -19.10 -23.76
C LEU A 200 33.46 -20.14 -24.83
N ASP A 201 33.02 -21.40 -24.66
CA ASP A 201 33.20 -22.47 -25.65
C ASP A 201 32.13 -22.43 -26.76
N GLY A 202 31.14 -21.54 -26.65
CA GLY A 202 30.00 -21.48 -27.55
C GLY A 202 28.95 -22.56 -27.30
N LYS A 203 28.98 -23.24 -26.16
CA LYS A 203 27.98 -24.24 -25.77
C LYS A 203 26.80 -23.55 -25.06
N PRO A 204 25.55 -23.99 -25.30
CA PRO A 204 24.41 -23.45 -24.58
C PRO A 204 24.52 -23.63 -23.06
N LEU A 205 24.17 -22.59 -22.30
CA LEU A 205 24.16 -22.60 -20.84
C LEU A 205 23.03 -23.50 -20.32
N LYS A 206 23.37 -24.35 -19.34
CA LYS A 206 22.39 -25.23 -18.67
C LYS A 206 21.34 -24.45 -17.88
N ASP A 207 21.74 -23.38 -17.20
CA ASP A 207 20.82 -22.43 -16.56
C ASP A 207 20.84 -21.13 -17.35
N GLN A 208 19.71 -20.76 -17.94
CA GLN A 208 19.59 -19.50 -18.67
C GLN A 208 19.71 -18.28 -17.74
N ARG A 209 19.67 -18.44 -16.41
CA ARG A 209 19.95 -17.41 -15.40
C ARG A 209 21.42 -17.36 -14.99
N ASP A 210 22.29 -18.12 -15.63
CA ASP A 210 23.73 -18.01 -15.41
C ASP A 210 24.28 -16.81 -16.19
N TYR A 211 24.02 -15.61 -15.70
CA TYR A 211 24.50 -14.37 -16.31
C TYR A 211 26.04 -14.25 -16.25
N ALA A 212 26.72 -15.00 -15.37
CA ALA A 212 28.18 -14.88 -15.15
C ALA A 212 28.96 -15.43 -16.32
N HIS A 213 28.45 -16.50 -16.94
CA HIS A 213 29.10 -17.22 -18.01
C HIS A 213 28.59 -16.85 -19.41
N ARG A 214 27.70 -15.85 -19.52
CA ARG A 214 27.24 -15.37 -20.83
C ARG A 214 28.36 -14.65 -21.56
N VAL A 215 28.44 -14.86 -22.87
CA VAL A 215 29.42 -14.19 -23.73
C VAL A 215 28.77 -12.99 -24.44
N PRO A 216 29.31 -11.77 -24.31
CA PRO A 216 28.80 -10.62 -25.06
C PRO A 216 29.20 -10.73 -26.54
N LYS A 217 28.37 -10.18 -27.42
CA LYS A 217 28.77 -9.94 -28.81
C LYS A 217 29.80 -8.81 -28.86
N THR A 218 30.70 -8.90 -29.82
CA THR A 218 31.76 -7.91 -30.05
C THR A 218 31.74 -7.46 -31.50
N ASP A 219 32.14 -6.22 -31.75
CA ASP A 219 32.39 -5.72 -33.10
C ASP A 219 33.59 -6.45 -33.72
N GLU A 220 33.44 -6.96 -34.94
CA GLU A 220 34.47 -7.77 -35.61
C GLU A 220 35.74 -6.97 -35.97
N LYS A 221 35.65 -5.63 -36.07
CA LYS A 221 36.75 -4.76 -36.48
C LYS A 221 37.47 -4.14 -35.29
N THR A 222 36.74 -3.68 -34.29
CA THR A 222 37.32 -3.00 -33.12
C THR A 222 37.52 -3.91 -31.92
N GLY A 223 36.79 -5.04 -31.86
CA GLY A 223 36.77 -5.93 -30.70
C GLY A 223 35.97 -5.38 -29.51
N GLU A 224 35.31 -4.23 -29.66
CA GLU A 224 34.52 -3.60 -28.60
C GLU A 224 33.23 -4.38 -28.31
N ILE A 225 32.80 -4.39 -27.04
CA ILE A 225 31.53 -5.01 -26.63
C ILE A 225 30.38 -4.24 -27.26
N LEU A 226 29.46 -4.99 -27.90
CA LEU A 226 28.20 -4.45 -28.39
C LEU A 226 27.21 -4.38 -27.23
N TRP A 227 26.69 -3.18 -26.98
CA TRP A 227 25.67 -2.93 -25.97
C TRP A 227 24.28 -3.03 -26.57
N LYS A 228 23.34 -3.58 -25.78
CA LYS A 228 21.93 -3.67 -26.19
C LYS A 228 21.37 -2.26 -26.37
N LYS A 229 20.73 -2.03 -27.50
CA LYS A 229 19.98 -0.80 -27.80
C LYS A 229 18.49 -1.08 -27.63
N SER A 230 17.76 -0.12 -27.12
CA SER A 230 16.30 -0.16 -27.09
C SER A 230 15.73 -0.04 -28.51
N LYS A 231 14.47 -0.41 -28.69
CA LYS A 231 13.70 -0.36 -29.95
C LYS A 231 13.63 1.06 -30.54
N ASP A 232 13.71 2.09 -29.70
CA ASP A 232 13.76 3.50 -30.12
C ASP A 232 15.20 3.97 -30.47
N GLY A 233 16.17 3.05 -30.50
CA GLY A 233 17.55 3.29 -30.90
C GLY A 233 18.42 3.96 -29.83
N LYS A 234 17.89 4.17 -28.62
CA LYS A 234 18.65 4.69 -27.47
C LYS A 234 19.50 3.58 -26.83
N ALA A 235 20.46 4.00 -26.00
CA ALA A 235 21.31 3.07 -25.26
C ALA A 235 20.53 2.43 -24.10
N GLY A 236 20.73 1.12 -23.91
CA GLY A 236 20.23 0.37 -22.77
C GLY A 236 18.93 -0.40 -23.03
N LEU A 237 18.64 -1.33 -22.13
CA LEU A 237 17.42 -2.13 -22.11
C LEU A 237 16.36 -1.45 -21.24
N SER A 238 15.23 -1.06 -21.82
CA SER A 238 14.12 -0.50 -21.04
C SER A 238 13.39 -1.56 -20.23
N PHE A 239 12.72 -1.14 -19.14
CA PHE A 239 11.90 -2.03 -18.33
C PHE A 239 10.75 -2.65 -19.13
N ASP A 240 10.10 -1.89 -20.01
CA ASP A 240 8.94 -2.39 -20.77
C ASP A 240 9.33 -3.48 -21.76
N GLU A 241 10.45 -3.30 -22.46
CA GLU A 241 11.00 -4.34 -23.33
C GLU A 241 11.40 -5.59 -22.55
N PHE A 242 12.06 -5.40 -21.41
CA PHE A 242 12.43 -6.50 -20.53
C PHE A 242 11.20 -7.23 -19.99
N SER A 243 10.18 -6.51 -19.57
CA SER A 243 8.91 -7.06 -19.09
C SER A 243 8.20 -7.85 -20.18
N GLN A 244 8.24 -7.39 -21.43
CA GLN A 244 7.74 -8.14 -22.57
C GLN A 244 8.53 -9.45 -22.78
N GLU A 245 9.86 -9.42 -22.73
CA GLU A 245 10.70 -10.62 -22.85
C GLU A 245 10.39 -11.66 -21.76
N ILE A 246 10.19 -11.20 -20.52
CA ILE A 246 9.81 -12.07 -19.39
C ILE A 246 8.40 -12.66 -19.59
N LYS A 247 7.44 -11.87 -20.08
CA LYS A 247 6.09 -12.36 -20.39
C LYS A 247 6.10 -13.43 -21.48
N GLU A 248 6.85 -13.21 -22.57
CA GLU A 248 7.00 -14.19 -23.65
C GLU A 248 7.64 -15.49 -23.15
N TRP A 249 8.65 -15.39 -22.28
CA TRP A 249 9.27 -16.55 -21.65
C TRP A 249 8.29 -17.31 -20.73
N ASN A 250 7.55 -16.60 -19.88
CA ASN A 250 6.55 -17.17 -18.98
C ASN A 250 5.46 -17.94 -19.76
N ASN A 251 4.98 -17.36 -20.86
CA ASN A 251 4.00 -17.98 -21.75
C ASN A 251 4.55 -19.25 -22.43
N ALA A 252 5.82 -19.24 -22.83
CA ALA A 252 6.47 -20.41 -23.42
C ALA A 252 6.77 -21.51 -22.38
N ASN A 253 6.87 -21.17 -21.10
CA ASN A 253 7.26 -22.06 -20.00
C ASN A 253 6.21 -22.09 -18.86
N PRO A 254 4.96 -22.50 -19.13
CA PRO A 254 3.87 -22.42 -18.15
C PRO A 254 4.01 -23.40 -16.98
N LYS A 255 4.86 -24.44 -17.11
CA LYS A 255 5.13 -25.44 -16.05
C LYS A 255 6.27 -25.03 -15.12
N GLU A 256 7.03 -24.01 -15.48
CA GLU A 256 8.13 -23.48 -14.68
C GLU A 256 7.63 -22.41 -13.72
N GLU A 257 8.47 -22.08 -12.73
CA GLU A 257 8.22 -20.96 -11.83
C GLU A 257 8.13 -19.65 -12.63
N GLN A 258 6.99 -18.98 -12.51
CA GLN A 258 6.72 -17.75 -13.25
C GLN A 258 7.64 -16.62 -12.78
N ARG A 259 8.28 -15.95 -13.73
CA ARG A 259 9.26 -14.90 -13.48
C ARG A 259 8.56 -13.56 -13.30
N SER A 260 8.97 -12.80 -12.28
CA SER A 260 8.54 -11.41 -12.08
C SER A 260 9.49 -10.47 -12.82
N PRO A 261 8.99 -9.65 -13.77
CA PRO A 261 9.80 -8.63 -14.44
C PRO A 261 10.53 -7.70 -13.48
N GLU A 262 9.88 -7.26 -12.41
CA GLU A 262 10.43 -6.31 -11.44
C GLU A 262 11.61 -6.91 -10.67
N LYS A 263 11.45 -8.15 -10.17
CA LYS A 263 12.50 -8.88 -9.46
C LYS A 263 13.71 -9.13 -10.36
N GLU A 264 13.45 -9.57 -11.58
CA GLU A 264 14.49 -9.92 -12.56
C GLU A 264 15.23 -8.67 -13.07
N PHE A 265 14.55 -7.52 -13.16
CA PHE A 265 15.16 -6.26 -13.56
C PHE A 265 16.10 -5.72 -12.48
N LEU A 266 15.69 -5.75 -11.21
CA LEU A 266 16.61 -5.42 -10.10
C LEU A 266 17.77 -6.41 -10.02
N PHE A 267 17.50 -7.69 -10.28
CA PHE A 267 18.57 -8.69 -10.30
C PHE A 267 19.61 -8.33 -11.35
N LEU A 268 19.20 -8.00 -12.57
CA LEU A 268 20.12 -7.64 -13.65
C LEU A 268 21.02 -6.45 -13.28
N GLN A 269 20.46 -5.45 -12.58
CA GLN A 269 21.22 -4.31 -12.05
C GLN A 269 22.24 -4.73 -10.99
N SER A 270 21.82 -5.56 -10.03
CA SER A 270 22.68 -6.06 -8.95
C SER A 270 23.72 -7.06 -9.44
N PHE A 271 23.41 -7.77 -10.53
CA PHE A 271 24.23 -8.82 -11.09
C PHE A 271 25.56 -8.30 -11.64
N GLN A 272 25.58 -7.08 -12.19
CA GLN A 272 26.82 -6.42 -12.62
C GLN A 272 27.82 -6.28 -11.46
N GLN A 273 27.33 -6.01 -10.25
CA GLN A 273 28.17 -5.97 -9.05
C GLN A 273 28.67 -7.37 -8.69
N ILE A 274 27.83 -8.39 -8.80
CA ILE A 274 28.24 -9.79 -8.59
C ILE A 274 29.35 -10.18 -9.58
N GLN A 275 29.22 -9.83 -10.87
CA GLN A 275 30.25 -10.10 -11.89
C GLN A 275 31.57 -9.41 -11.62
N ALA A 276 31.55 -8.21 -11.03
CA ALA A 276 32.76 -7.50 -10.66
C ALA A 276 33.45 -8.10 -9.43
N GLU A 277 32.67 -8.56 -8.44
CA GLU A 277 33.21 -9.07 -7.18
C GLU A 277 33.64 -10.54 -7.24
N GLN A 278 32.98 -11.38 -8.03
CA GLN A 278 33.30 -12.81 -8.13
C GLN A 278 34.75 -13.10 -8.59
N PRO A 279 35.29 -12.45 -9.64
CA PRO A 279 36.70 -12.62 -10.00
C PRO A 279 37.66 -12.20 -8.88
N ARG A 280 37.32 -11.15 -8.12
CA ARG A 280 38.12 -10.69 -6.98
C ARG A 280 38.11 -11.72 -5.86
N VAL A 281 36.99 -12.38 -5.60
CA VAL A 281 36.91 -13.51 -4.65
C VAL A 281 37.92 -14.59 -5.05
N ALA A 282 37.88 -15.04 -6.31
CA ALA A 282 38.79 -16.08 -6.80
C ALA A 282 40.27 -15.66 -6.71
N GLU A 283 40.58 -14.44 -7.18
CA GLU A 283 41.95 -13.90 -7.14
C GLU A 283 42.49 -13.78 -5.71
N TYR A 284 41.70 -13.20 -4.79
CA TYR A 284 42.14 -13.00 -3.41
C TYR A 284 42.28 -14.33 -2.67
N GLN A 285 41.40 -15.30 -2.93
CA GLN A 285 41.53 -16.64 -2.37
C GLN A 285 42.81 -17.33 -2.84
N GLU A 286 43.11 -17.27 -4.14
CA GLU A 286 44.31 -17.87 -4.72
C GLU A 286 45.59 -17.20 -4.20
N ARG A 287 45.60 -15.86 -4.12
CA ARG A 287 46.74 -15.11 -3.56
C ARG A 287 46.95 -15.42 -2.09
N ALA A 288 45.88 -15.43 -1.27
CA ALA A 288 45.97 -15.77 0.14
C ALA A 288 46.59 -17.16 0.33
N LYS A 289 46.11 -18.15 -0.43
CA LYS A 289 46.66 -19.52 -0.43
C LYS A 289 48.14 -19.54 -0.82
N THR A 290 48.51 -18.85 -1.90
CA THR A 290 49.89 -18.79 -2.39
C THR A 290 50.85 -18.17 -1.37
N TYR A 291 50.46 -17.04 -0.75
CA TYR A 291 51.27 -16.40 0.29
C TYR A 291 51.39 -17.27 1.55
N MET A 292 50.32 -17.97 1.93
CA MET A 292 50.36 -18.90 3.07
C MET A 292 51.26 -20.11 2.80
N GLU A 293 51.17 -20.71 1.62
CA GLU A 293 52.06 -21.80 1.21
C GLU A 293 53.53 -21.36 1.19
N ASN A 294 53.82 -20.14 0.74
CA ASN A 294 55.17 -19.59 0.75
C ASN A 294 55.65 -19.28 2.18
N TYR A 295 54.77 -18.75 3.04
CA TYR A 295 55.05 -18.57 4.46
C TYR A 295 55.44 -19.88 5.13
N ASP A 296 54.66 -20.95 4.93
CA ASP A 296 54.92 -22.27 5.53
C ASP A 296 56.25 -22.86 5.05
N LYS A 297 56.58 -22.70 3.75
CA LYS A 297 57.88 -23.10 3.18
C LYS A 297 59.05 -22.38 3.83
N VAL A 298 58.97 -21.05 3.99
CA VAL A 298 60.04 -20.25 4.60
C VAL A 298 60.16 -20.55 6.09
N LYS A 299 59.03 -20.59 6.80
CA LYS A 299 58.95 -20.90 8.24
C LYS A 299 59.59 -22.24 8.57
N GLY A 300 59.36 -23.26 7.74
CA GLY A 300 59.97 -24.59 7.91
C GLY A 300 61.50 -24.59 7.82
N LYS A 301 62.11 -23.58 7.18
CA LYS A 301 63.57 -23.46 7.04
C LYS A 301 64.24 -22.60 8.13
N ILE A 302 63.49 -21.71 8.80
CA ILE A 302 64.06 -20.77 9.79
C ILE A 302 64.86 -21.50 10.87
N GLY A 303 64.31 -22.55 11.48
CA GLY A 303 64.99 -23.30 12.55
C GLY A 303 66.29 -23.98 12.09
N ALA A 304 66.33 -24.48 10.85
CA ALA A 304 67.54 -25.07 10.27
C ALA A 304 68.63 -24.01 10.08
N TRP A 305 68.26 -22.81 9.63
CA TRP A 305 69.18 -21.68 9.47
C TRP A 305 69.68 -21.13 10.80
N GLN A 306 68.82 -21.00 11.81
CA GLN A 306 69.22 -20.63 13.18
C GLN A 306 70.24 -21.62 13.76
N GLU A 307 70.07 -22.92 13.54
CA GLU A 307 71.02 -23.93 14.00
C GLU A 307 72.34 -23.91 13.19
N LEU A 308 72.28 -23.67 11.88
CA LEU A 308 73.47 -23.50 11.04
C LEU A 308 74.29 -22.28 11.47
N GLU A 309 73.64 -21.16 11.78
CA GLU A 309 74.29 -19.95 12.27
C GLU A 309 75.01 -20.16 13.59
N LYS A 310 74.37 -20.83 14.56
CA LYS A 310 74.97 -21.15 15.87
C LYS A 310 76.21 -22.04 15.74
N ARG A 311 76.21 -22.96 14.77
CA ARG A 311 77.29 -23.95 14.57
C ARG A 311 78.41 -23.44 13.66
N THR A 312 78.21 -22.35 12.93
CA THR A 312 79.21 -21.84 11.97
C THR A 312 80.26 -20.97 12.66
N PRO A 313 81.56 -21.35 12.63
CA PRO A 313 82.65 -20.55 13.18
C PRO A 313 82.77 -19.16 12.54
N LYS A 314 83.31 -18.18 13.29
CA LYS A 314 83.41 -16.77 12.84
C LYS A 314 84.19 -16.58 11.54
N ASP A 315 85.23 -17.38 11.32
CA ASP A 315 86.08 -17.38 10.11
C ASP A 315 85.38 -17.97 8.87
N LYS A 316 84.22 -18.63 9.04
CA LYS A 316 83.43 -19.24 7.95
C LYS A 316 82.09 -18.57 7.70
N GLN A 317 81.81 -17.43 8.34
CA GLN A 317 80.56 -16.69 8.19
C GLN A 317 80.30 -16.26 6.75
N GLU A 318 81.33 -15.90 5.99
CA GLU A 318 81.18 -15.54 4.57
C GLU A 318 80.66 -16.71 3.70
N TYR A 319 81.06 -17.95 4.01
CA TYR A 319 80.55 -19.13 3.33
C TYR A 319 79.05 -19.35 3.60
N LEU A 320 78.61 -19.14 4.85
CA LEU A 320 77.21 -19.22 5.24
C LEU A 320 76.36 -18.15 4.52
N LEU A 321 76.84 -16.91 4.44
CA LEU A 321 76.16 -15.83 3.72
C LEU A 321 76.09 -16.12 2.21
N ASN A 322 77.12 -16.70 1.62
CA ASN A 322 77.11 -17.10 0.21
C ASN A 322 76.16 -18.29 -0.06
N ALA A 323 76.08 -19.26 0.86
CA ALA A 323 75.09 -20.33 0.78
C ALA A 323 73.65 -19.77 0.82
N PHE A 324 73.40 -18.80 1.70
CA PHE A 324 72.10 -18.12 1.77
C PHE A 324 71.76 -17.39 0.46
N ARG A 325 72.70 -16.61 -0.08
CA ARG A 325 72.49 -15.90 -1.36
C ARG A 325 72.22 -16.85 -2.52
N ASN A 326 72.81 -18.05 -2.50
CA ASN A 326 72.59 -19.06 -3.53
C ASN A 326 71.22 -19.75 -3.40
N GLU A 327 70.78 -20.05 -2.17
CA GLU A 327 69.49 -20.71 -1.92
C GLU A 327 68.31 -19.72 -2.03
N PHE A 328 68.48 -18.48 -1.57
CA PHE A 328 67.47 -17.42 -1.55
C PHE A 328 67.93 -16.21 -2.35
N LYS A 329 68.16 -16.41 -3.66
CA LYS A 329 68.64 -15.36 -4.57
C LYS A 329 67.82 -14.06 -4.49
N GLU A 330 66.50 -14.18 -4.39
CA GLU A 330 65.58 -13.04 -4.29
C GLU A 330 65.72 -12.25 -2.98
N LEU A 331 66.25 -12.87 -1.92
CA LEU A 331 66.47 -12.24 -0.60
C LEU A 331 67.91 -11.78 -0.39
N ALA A 332 68.81 -12.07 -1.34
CA ALA A 332 70.20 -11.65 -1.28
C ALA A 332 70.37 -10.13 -1.06
N PRO A 333 69.54 -9.24 -1.63
CA PRO A 333 69.62 -7.80 -1.38
C PRO A 333 69.25 -7.37 0.06
N GLU A 334 68.41 -8.13 0.77
CA GLU A 334 67.96 -7.80 2.13
C GLU A 334 69.00 -8.16 3.22
N LEU A 335 70.05 -8.91 2.85
CA LEU A 335 71.14 -9.34 3.71
C LEU A 335 72.18 -8.23 3.90
N GLU A 336 71.80 -7.19 4.63
CA GLU A 336 72.65 -6.04 4.99
C GLU A 336 73.75 -6.41 6.01
N LYS A 337 74.77 -5.56 6.13
CA LYS A 337 75.88 -5.74 7.08
C LYS A 337 75.34 -5.75 8.53
N GLY A 338 75.45 -6.91 9.18
CA GLY A 338 75.04 -7.10 10.58
C GLY A 338 73.74 -7.89 10.78
N LYS A 339 73.02 -8.25 9.72
CA LYS A 339 71.86 -9.15 9.79
C LYS A 339 72.26 -10.61 9.52
N THR A 340 71.64 -11.52 10.24
CA THR A 340 71.78 -12.97 10.05
C THR A 340 70.78 -13.49 9.00
N PRO A 341 71.10 -14.59 8.30
CA PRO A 341 70.16 -15.27 7.40
C PRO A 341 68.78 -15.56 8.03
N SER A 342 68.71 -15.98 9.29
CA SER A 342 67.46 -16.29 9.98
C SER A 342 66.64 -15.04 10.24
N GLU A 343 67.27 -13.91 10.60
CA GLU A 343 66.56 -12.62 10.77
C GLU A 343 65.95 -12.15 9.44
N VAL A 344 66.65 -12.35 8.31
CA VAL A 344 66.11 -12.04 6.98
C VAL A 344 64.94 -12.95 6.63
N LEU A 345 65.05 -14.26 6.91
CA LEU A 345 63.96 -15.23 6.68
C LEU A 345 62.76 -14.97 7.58
N GLU A 346 62.96 -14.59 8.84
CA GLU A 346 61.89 -14.23 9.78
C GLU A 346 61.14 -12.98 9.32
N LYS A 347 61.86 -11.92 8.93
CA LYS A 347 61.25 -10.70 8.37
C LYS A 347 60.46 -11.03 7.10
N TYR A 348 61.02 -11.84 6.20
CA TYR A 348 60.36 -12.24 4.97
C TYR A 348 59.12 -13.12 5.21
N ALA A 349 59.23 -14.11 6.10
CA ALA A 349 58.10 -14.95 6.50
C ALA A 349 56.99 -14.10 7.15
N HIS A 350 57.35 -13.15 8.01
CA HIS A 350 56.37 -12.22 8.59
C HIS A 350 55.67 -11.42 7.49
N ALA A 351 56.41 -10.84 6.54
CA ALA A 351 55.82 -10.11 5.41
C ALA A 351 54.87 -10.98 4.58
N MET A 352 55.23 -12.24 4.29
CA MET A 352 54.35 -13.19 3.60
C MET A 352 53.09 -13.50 4.38
N LYS A 353 53.21 -13.69 5.70
CA LYS A 353 52.06 -13.94 6.58
C LYS A 353 51.10 -12.73 6.58
N GLU A 354 51.63 -11.51 6.70
CA GLU A 354 50.81 -10.30 6.66
C GLU A 354 50.11 -10.14 5.30
N GLN A 355 50.80 -10.46 4.19
CA GLN A 355 50.16 -10.48 2.87
C GLN A 355 49.07 -11.56 2.79
N ALA A 356 49.31 -12.76 3.30
CA ALA A 356 48.30 -13.83 3.33
C ALA A 356 47.05 -13.40 4.10
N ILE A 357 47.23 -12.76 5.27
CA ILE A 357 46.13 -12.21 6.08
C ILE A 357 45.39 -11.12 5.31
N HIS A 358 46.10 -10.17 4.69
CA HIS A 358 45.49 -9.10 3.90
C HIS A 358 44.60 -9.65 2.76
N TYR A 359 45.11 -10.61 1.98
CA TYR A 359 44.32 -11.24 0.92
C TYR A 359 43.17 -12.08 1.49
N GLN A 360 43.35 -12.73 2.64
CA GLN A 360 42.28 -13.49 3.29
C GLN A 360 41.15 -12.56 3.78
N GLU A 361 41.46 -11.41 4.37
CA GLU A 361 40.47 -10.41 4.78
C GLU A 361 39.72 -9.84 3.57
N GLY A 362 40.44 -9.53 2.49
CA GLY A 362 39.82 -9.10 1.23
C GLY A 362 38.89 -10.17 0.65
N TYR A 363 39.33 -11.43 0.61
CA TYR A 363 38.50 -12.57 0.20
C TYR A 363 37.20 -12.65 1.03
N ILE A 364 37.29 -12.58 2.36
CA ILE A 364 36.12 -12.62 3.25
C ILE A 364 35.17 -11.45 2.94
N GLY A 365 35.72 -10.25 2.75
CA GLY A 365 34.95 -9.05 2.41
C GLY A 365 34.17 -9.20 1.10
N PHE A 366 34.86 -9.58 0.01
CA PHE A 366 34.23 -9.77 -1.31
C PHE A 366 33.22 -10.93 -1.29
N GLN A 367 33.57 -12.06 -0.66
CA GLN A 367 32.67 -13.22 -0.55
C GLN A 367 31.40 -12.87 0.24
N LYS A 368 31.53 -12.10 1.32
CA LYS A 368 30.38 -11.62 2.09
C LYS A 368 29.49 -10.70 1.24
N ASN A 369 30.07 -9.81 0.43
CA ASN A 369 29.31 -8.95 -0.46
C ASN A 369 28.51 -9.75 -1.50
N VAL A 370 29.17 -10.69 -2.18
CA VAL A 370 28.54 -11.62 -3.14
C VAL A 370 27.40 -12.40 -2.48
N ASN A 371 27.62 -12.96 -1.29
CA ASN A 371 26.61 -13.71 -0.55
C ASN A 371 25.41 -12.83 -0.17
N ASN A 372 25.65 -11.58 0.24
CA ASN A 372 24.60 -10.63 0.57
C ASN A 372 23.73 -10.28 -0.66
N LEU A 373 24.36 -10.03 -1.82
CA LEU A 373 23.64 -9.76 -3.07
C LEU A 373 22.78 -10.95 -3.51
N TRP A 374 23.29 -12.18 -3.38
CA TRP A 374 22.50 -13.39 -3.65
C TRP A 374 21.36 -13.59 -2.66
N LYS A 375 21.60 -13.38 -1.36
CA LYS A 375 20.57 -13.47 -0.33
C LYS A 375 19.45 -12.44 -0.59
N GLN A 376 19.83 -11.20 -0.89
CA GLN A 376 18.92 -10.14 -1.25
C GLN A 376 18.07 -10.53 -2.47
N HIS A 377 18.69 -11.02 -3.56
CA HIS A 377 17.93 -11.45 -4.73
C HIS A 377 16.94 -12.59 -4.43
N LYS A 378 17.35 -13.55 -3.61
CA LYS A 378 16.49 -14.68 -3.23
C LYS A 378 15.24 -14.21 -2.47
N ASN A 379 15.40 -13.25 -1.57
CA ASN A 379 14.37 -12.82 -0.63
C ASN A 379 13.49 -11.67 -1.14
N ILE A 380 13.93 -10.93 -2.16
CA ILE A 380 13.16 -9.82 -2.74
C ILE A 380 12.05 -10.33 -3.66
N ASP A 381 10.90 -9.66 -3.59
CA ASP A 381 9.79 -9.77 -4.54
C ASP A 381 9.12 -8.41 -4.79
N ALA A 382 8.17 -8.37 -5.74
CA ALA A 382 7.29 -7.23 -5.94
C ALA A 382 6.61 -6.82 -4.62
N ILE A 383 6.58 -5.51 -4.32
CA ILE A 383 5.96 -5.01 -3.08
C ILE A 383 4.50 -5.47 -2.96
N GLU A 384 3.78 -5.52 -4.08
CA GLU A 384 2.38 -5.94 -4.13
C GLU A 384 2.20 -7.36 -3.59
N LYS A 385 3.10 -8.28 -3.94
CA LYS A 385 3.04 -9.66 -3.44
C LYS A 385 3.29 -9.72 -1.94
N VAL A 386 4.38 -9.10 -1.48
CA VAL A 386 4.77 -9.12 -0.06
C VAL A 386 3.74 -8.41 0.81
N GLY A 387 3.32 -7.22 0.37
CA GLY A 387 2.34 -6.41 1.08
C GLY A 387 0.96 -7.06 1.13
N LEU A 388 0.46 -7.59 0.01
CA LEU A 388 -0.86 -8.24 -0.05
C LEU A 388 -0.91 -9.52 0.79
N ASP A 389 0.16 -10.32 0.80
CA ASP A 389 0.24 -11.51 1.67
C ASP A 389 0.13 -11.10 3.15
N ARG A 390 0.81 -10.02 3.55
CA ARG A 390 0.76 -9.48 4.92
C ARG A 390 -0.60 -8.87 5.26
N THR A 391 -1.18 -8.10 4.35
CA THR A 391 -2.55 -7.55 4.48
C THR A 391 -3.56 -8.69 4.66
N ALA A 392 -3.49 -9.73 3.83
CA ALA A 392 -4.35 -10.90 3.92
C ALA A 392 -4.20 -11.65 5.24
N ASP A 393 -2.98 -11.78 5.75
CA ASP A 393 -2.71 -12.35 7.08
C ASP A 393 -3.41 -11.55 8.19
N THR A 394 -3.29 -10.23 8.18
CA THR A 394 -3.90 -9.35 9.20
C THR A 394 -5.43 -9.46 9.19
N PHE A 395 -6.06 -9.34 8.02
CA PHE A 395 -7.51 -9.43 7.91
C PHE A 395 -8.03 -10.84 8.23
N ALA A 396 -7.31 -11.89 7.85
CA ALA A 396 -7.66 -13.25 8.22
C ALA A 396 -7.61 -13.46 9.75
N ASP A 397 -6.57 -12.97 10.42
CA ASP A 397 -6.45 -13.07 11.87
C ASP A 397 -7.53 -12.26 12.60
N ALA A 398 -7.85 -11.07 12.10
CA ALA A 398 -8.95 -10.25 12.61
C ALA A 398 -10.32 -10.92 12.40
N ALA A 399 -10.58 -11.49 11.23
CA ALA A 399 -11.82 -12.19 10.92
C ALA A 399 -12.00 -13.48 11.74
N ILE A 400 -10.93 -14.23 11.99
CA ILE A 400 -10.94 -15.39 12.90
C ILE A 400 -11.28 -14.94 14.31
N TYR A 401 -10.76 -13.80 14.75
CA TYR A 401 -11.11 -13.21 16.02
C TYR A 401 -12.61 -12.83 16.08
N ALA A 402 -13.11 -12.16 15.05
CA ALA A 402 -14.53 -11.80 14.93
C ALA A 402 -15.46 -13.01 14.98
N TYR A 403 -15.10 -14.09 14.28
CA TYR A 403 -15.81 -15.37 14.31
C TYR A 403 -15.85 -15.98 15.72
N ARG A 404 -14.71 -16.02 16.41
CA ARG A 404 -14.62 -16.55 17.79
C ARG A 404 -15.47 -15.74 18.76
N ILE A 405 -15.38 -14.40 18.69
CA ILE A 405 -16.17 -13.50 19.53
C ILE A 405 -17.67 -13.64 19.25
N GLY A 406 -18.06 -13.74 17.98
CA GLY A 406 -19.44 -13.98 17.58
C GLY A 406 -20.01 -15.27 18.18
N LYS A 407 -19.25 -16.37 18.10
CA LYS A 407 -19.62 -17.64 18.74
C LYS A 407 -19.69 -17.54 20.26
N GLN A 408 -18.70 -16.92 20.89
CA GLN A 408 -18.64 -16.77 22.35
C GLN A 408 -19.83 -15.97 22.90
N LYS A 409 -20.18 -14.86 22.23
CA LYS A 409 -21.28 -13.97 22.63
C LYS A 409 -22.64 -14.40 22.08
N LYS A 410 -22.71 -15.47 21.28
CA LYS A 410 -23.92 -16.00 20.63
C LYS A 410 -24.67 -14.91 19.84
N LEU A 411 -23.93 -14.21 19.00
CA LEU A 411 -24.49 -13.14 18.18
C LEU A 411 -25.37 -13.72 17.07
N ASP A 412 -26.51 -13.09 16.82
CA ASP A 412 -27.42 -13.46 15.72
C ASP A 412 -26.86 -13.06 14.35
N LYS A 413 -25.97 -12.07 14.33
CA LYS A 413 -25.32 -11.55 13.12
C LYS A 413 -23.81 -11.69 13.24
N ALA A 414 -23.16 -12.09 12.15
CA ALA A 414 -21.71 -12.13 12.08
C ALA A 414 -21.13 -10.71 12.23
N VAL A 415 -20.05 -10.59 13.01
CA VAL A 415 -19.15 -9.43 12.95
C VAL A 415 -18.15 -9.70 11.83
N PHE A 416 -18.03 -8.80 10.87
CA PHE A 416 -17.11 -8.99 9.74
C PHE A 416 -16.20 -7.78 9.57
N VAL A 417 -14.94 -8.03 9.20
CA VAL A 417 -14.02 -6.97 8.80
C VAL A 417 -14.34 -6.52 7.38
N ALA A 418 -14.30 -5.21 7.17
CA ALA A 418 -14.67 -4.57 5.92
C ALA A 418 -13.62 -3.52 5.51
N PRO A 419 -12.50 -3.94 4.87
CA PRO A 419 -11.63 -3.01 4.16
C PRO A 419 -12.44 -2.10 3.23
N GLU A 420 -12.07 -0.83 3.20
CA GLU A 420 -12.72 0.23 2.44
C GLU A 420 -11.76 0.84 1.42
N ASN A 421 -12.21 1.02 0.18
CA ASN A 421 -11.42 1.72 -0.83
C ASN A 421 -11.17 3.17 -0.40
N MET A 422 -9.92 3.58 -0.39
CA MET A 422 -9.54 4.99 -0.28
C MET A 422 -9.29 5.60 -1.67
N PHE A 423 -8.79 6.83 -1.72
CA PHE A 423 -8.39 7.52 -2.94
C PHE A 423 -7.05 7.01 -3.52
N ALA A 424 -6.81 7.28 -4.80
CA ALA A 424 -5.72 6.68 -5.58
C ALA A 424 -4.33 6.86 -4.95
N GLU A 425 -4.06 8.04 -4.38
CA GLU A 425 -2.77 8.40 -3.78
C GLU A 425 -2.50 7.73 -2.42
N TYR A 426 -3.52 7.15 -1.78
CA TYR A 426 -3.42 6.65 -0.41
C TYR A 426 -2.74 5.28 -0.29
N GLY A 427 -2.29 4.70 -1.41
CA GLY A 427 -1.66 3.38 -1.46
C GLY A 427 -2.61 2.27 -1.90
N TYR A 428 -2.08 1.04 -1.93
CA TYR A 428 -2.78 -0.13 -2.44
C TYR A 428 -4.10 -0.39 -1.69
N GLY A 429 -5.18 -0.66 -2.45
CA GLY A 429 -6.54 -0.88 -1.93
C GLY A 429 -7.55 0.19 -2.34
N GLY A 430 -7.09 1.33 -2.86
CA GLY A 430 -7.98 2.39 -3.35
C GLY A 430 -8.66 2.10 -4.69
N HIS A 431 -8.11 1.19 -5.52
CA HIS A 431 -8.74 0.81 -6.79
C HIS A 431 -9.75 -0.33 -6.55
N PRO A 432 -10.93 -0.35 -7.22
CA PRO A 432 -11.93 -1.40 -7.01
C PRO A 432 -11.39 -2.84 -7.14
N GLN A 433 -10.54 -3.11 -8.13
CA GLN A 433 -9.90 -4.43 -8.28
C GLN A 433 -8.89 -4.75 -7.16
N GLU A 434 -8.19 -3.76 -6.61
CA GLU A 434 -7.26 -3.99 -5.49
C GLU A 434 -8.05 -4.31 -4.22
N LEU A 435 -9.16 -3.62 -3.99
CA LEU A 435 -10.08 -3.93 -2.90
C LEU A 435 -10.62 -5.37 -3.00
N LYS A 436 -10.99 -5.81 -4.21
CA LYS A 436 -11.36 -7.20 -4.48
C LYS A 436 -10.21 -8.16 -4.17
N GLU A 437 -9.00 -7.87 -4.63
CA GLU A 437 -7.82 -8.70 -4.37
C GLU A 437 -7.56 -8.84 -2.87
N ILE A 438 -7.66 -7.74 -2.10
CA ILE A 438 -7.55 -7.77 -0.62
C ILE A 438 -8.58 -8.73 -0.04
N VAL A 439 -9.88 -8.59 -0.38
CA VAL A 439 -10.93 -9.44 0.18
C VAL A 439 -10.74 -10.90 -0.20
N VAL A 440 -10.47 -11.20 -1.46
CA VAL A 440 -10.31 -12.58 -1.95
C VAL A 440 -9.09 -13.24 -1.31
N LYS A 441 -7.92 -12.57 -1.29
CA LYS A 441 -6.70 -13.11 -0.66
C LYS A 441 -6.87 -13.29 0.84
N SER A 442 -7.52 -12.36 1.51
CA SER A 442 -7.82 -12.49 2.95
C SER A 442 -8.74 -13.67 3.24
N ARG A 443 -9.75 -13.93 2.39
CA ARG A 443 -10.62 -15.11 2.50
C ARG A 443 -9.86 -16.41 2.28
N GLU A 444 -9.01 -16.47 1.25
CA GLU A 444 -8.13 -17.63 1.00
C GLU A 444 -7.26 -17.91 2.23
N ARG A 445 -6.62 -16.87 2.77
CA ARG A 445 -5.75 -16.97 3.93
C ARG A 445 -6.50 -17.39 5.20
N MET A 446 -7.71 -16.89 5.40
CA MET A 446 -8.58 -17.30 6.50
C MET A 446 -8.96 -18.78 6.37
N VAL A 447 -9.29 -19.26 5.17
CA VAL A 447 -9.61 -20.68 4.93
C VAL A 447 -8.43 -21.58 5.28
N GLU A 448 -7.21 -21.20 4.93
CA GLU A 448 -5.99 -21.93 5.30
C GLU A 448 -5.85 -22.06 6.82
N LYS A 449 -5.90 -20.93 7.53
CA LYS A 449 -5.78 -20.88 9.00
C LYS A 449 -6.92 -21.63 9.71
N LEU A 450 -8.14 -21.56 9.20
CA LEU A 450 -9.27 -22.35 9.70
C LEU A 450 -9.04 -23.85 9.51
N GLY A 451 -8.41 -24.25 8.39
CA GLY A 451 -8.03 -25.62 8.10
C GLY A 451 -7.03 -26.19 9.11
N GLU A 452 -6.07 -25.39 9.54
CA GLU A 452 -5.12 -25.71 10.62
C GLU A 452 -5.84 -25.87 11.98
N MET A 453 -6.94 -25.15 12.18
CA MET A 453 -7.81 -25.27 13.34
C MET A 453 -8.84 -26.42 13.24
N GLY A 454 -8.80 -27.22 12.18
CA GLY A 454 -9.70 -28.36 11.97
C GLY A 454 -11.03 -28.05 11.27
N ILE A 455 -11.29 -26.80 10.89
CA ILE A 455 -12.48 -26.40 10.12
C ILE A 455 -12.13 -26.43 8.64
N LYS A 456 -12.72 -27.35 7.86
CA LYS A 456 -12.27 -27.64 6.48
C LYS A 456 -13.38 -27.53 5.44
N GLY A 457 -12.97 -27.45 4.18
CA GLY A 457 -13.87 -27.58 3.02
C GLY A 457 -14.86 -26.42 2.92
N LYS A 458 -16.14 -26.75 2.70
CA LYS A 458 -17.20 -25.77 2.48
C LYS A 458 -17.47 -24.89 3.71
N GLU A 459 -17.36 -25.44 4.91
CA GLU A 459 -17.59 -24.71 6.15
C GLU A 459 -16.59 -23.55 6.31
N ALA A 460 -15.30 -23.82 6.10
CA ALA A 460 -14.26 -22.79 6.17
C ALA A 460 -14.51 -21.65 5.17
N LYS A 461 -14.91 -21.99 3.94
CA LYS A 461 -15.25 -21.00 2.89
C LYS A 461 -16.47 -20.15 3.27
N THR A 462 -17.51 -20.77 3.84
CA THR A 462 -18.69 -20.04 4.32
C THR A 462 -18.31 -19.05 5.41
N ILE A 463 -17.54 -19.48 6.41
CA ILE A 463 -17.08 -18.60 7.50
C ILE A 463 -16.25 -17.44 6.93
N ALA A 464 -15.33 -17.71 6.00
CA ALA A 464 -14.51 -16.66 5.39
C ALA A 464 -15.35 -15.64 4.61
N ASN A 465 -16.35 -16.08 3.84
CA ASN A 465 -17.26 -15.20 3.12
C ASN A 465 -18.17 -14.37 4.05
N GLU A 466 -18.54 -14.92 5.21
CA GLU A 466 -19.38 -14.24 6.20
C GLU A 466 -18.59 -13.19 6.99
N HIS A 467 -17.32 -13.44 7.28
CA HIS A 467 -16.49 -12.63 8.17
C HIS A 467 -15.50 -11.68 7.48
N ILE A 468 -15.33 -11.77 6.16
CA ILE A 468 -14.50 -10.85 5.36
C ILE A 468 -15.31 -10.37 4.16
N LYS A 469 -15.60 -9.08 4.13
CA LYS A 469 -16.29 -8.38 3.03
C LYS A 469 -15.59 -7.05 2.78
N ALA A 470 -16.09 -6.22 1.88
CA ALA A 470 -15.63 -4.85 1.70
C ALA A 470 -16.70 -3.84 2.11
N THR A 471 -16.24 -2.67 2.56
CA THR A 471 -17.00 -1.42 2.44
C THR A 471 -16.63 -0.80 1.11
N PHE A 472 -17.62 -0.30 0.37
CA PHE A 472 -17.35 0.52 -0.80
C PHE A 472 -17.83 1.94 -0.57
N ASP A 473 -16.93 2.90 -0.72
CA ASP A 473 -17.26 4.33 -0.65
C ASP A 473 -17.26 4.97 -2.04
N THR A 474 -18.35 5.68 -2.33
CA THR A 474 -18.59 6.30 -3.63
C THR A 474 -17.76 7.57 -3.86
N GLY A 475 -17.52 8.37 -2.82
CA GLY A 475 -16.73 9.60 -2.90
C GLY A 475 -15.25 9.29 -3.11
N HIS A 476 -14.67 8.41 -2.30
CA HIS A 476 -13.30 7.91 -2.43
C HIS A 476 -13.05 7.40 -3.86
N ALA A 477 -13.99 6.62 -4.42
CA ALA A 477 -13.87 6.11 -5.78
C ALA A 477 -13.96 7.22 -6.84
N ASN A 478 -14.80 8.24 -6.63
CA ASN A 478 -14.94 9.36 -7.57
C ASN A 478 -13.66 10.20 -7.69
N THR A 479 -12.80 10.24 -6.65
CA THR A 479 -11.50 10.93 -6.71
C THR A 479 -10.55 10.41 -7.80
N TRP A 480 -10.79 9.21 -8.33
CA TRP A 480 -10.04 8.67 -9.46
C TRP A 480 -10.27 9.44 -10.77
N ALA A 481 -11.35 10.23 -10.86
CA ALA A 481 -11.70 11.00 -12.05
C ALA A 481 -10.57 11.97 -12.46
N LYS A 482 -9.88 12.61 -11.50
CA LYS A 482 -8.76 13.53 -11.79
C LYS A 482 -7.56 12.88 -12.48
N TYR A 483 -7.47 11.56 -12.43
CA TYR A 483 -6.40 10.79 -13.04
C TYR A 483 -6.82 10.10 -14.33
N PHE A 484 -8.12 10.10 -14.65
CA PHE A 484 -8.62 9.45 -15.85
C PHE A 484 -8.08 10.15 -17.10
N GLU A 485 -7.55 9.38 -18.05
CA GLU A 485 -7.03 9.91 -19.29
C GLU A 485 -8.17 10.30 -20.24
N ASP A 486 -8.37 11.61 -20.39
CA ASP A 486 -9.35 12.16 -21.31
C ASP A 486 -9.04 11.81 -22.77
N ASP A 487 -10.08 11.35 -23.48
CA ASP A 487 -10.05 11.29 -24.93
C ASP A 487 -10.21 12.71 -25.48
N LYS A 488 -9.13 13.25 -26.06
CA LYS A 488 -9.08 14.60 -26.61
C LYS A 488 -10.11 14.87 -27.72
N LYS A 489 -10.74 13.83 -28.25
CA LYS A 489 -11.80 13.94 -29.28
C LYS A 489 -13.20 14.11 -28.68
N LEU A 490 -13.36 13.93 -27.37
CA LEU A 490 -14.64 13.99 -26.68
C LEU A 490 -14.79 15.28 -25.88
N SER A 491 -16.03 15.65 -25.59
CA SER A 491 -16.32 16.72 -24.66
C SER A 491 -16.01 16.29 -23.22
N PRO A 492 -15.86 17.25 -22.28
CA PRO A 492 -15.76 16.97 -20.86
C PRO A 492 -16.85 16.01 -20.33
N GLU A 493 -18.10 16.21 -20.75
CA GLU A 493 -19.26 15.43 -20.29
C GLU A 493 -19.19 13.99 -20.81
N ASP A 494 -18.77 13.81 -22.06
CA ASP A 494 -18.58 12.49 -22.66
C ASP A 494 -17.41 11.73 -22.02
N ASN A 495 -16.31 12.42 -21.67
CA ASN A 495 -15.21 11.83 -20.91
C ASN A 495 -15.65 11.45 -19.48
N LYS A 496 -16.40 12.31 -18.80
CA LYS A 496 -16.99 12.00 -17.50
C LYS A 496 -17.90 10.78 -17.56
N LYS A 497 -18.75 10.68 -18.59
CA LYS A 497 -19.62 9.52 -18.80
C LYS A 497 -18.82 8.23 -19.05
N LYS A 498 -17.69 8.30 -19.75
CA LYS A 498 -16.76 7.16 -19.89
C LYS A 498 -16.20 6.71 -18.55
N PHE A 499 -15.75 7.65 -17.71
CA PHE A 499 -15.29 7.36 -16.36
C PHE A 499 -16.40 6.72 -15.51
N ASP A 500 -17.61 7.29 -15.52
CA ASP A 500 -18.74 6.76 -14.76
C ASP A 500 -19.13 5.36 -15.20
N THR A 501 -19.15 5.11 -16.51
CA THR A 501 -19.41 3.78 -17.08
C THR A 501 -18.36 2.76 -16.61
N TRP A 502 -17.09 3.16 -16.59
CA TRP A 502 -16.02 2.33 -16.05
C TRP A 502 -16.25 2.04 -14.56
N LEU A 503 -16.45 3.09 -13.75
CA LEU A 503 -16.59 2.96 -12.30
C LEU A 503 -17.78 2.06 -11.93
N VAL A 504 -18.95 2.32 -12.51
CA VAL A 504 -20.16 1.48 -12.29
C VAL A 504 -19.90 0.03 -12.73
N GLY A 505 -19.16 -0.17 -13.82
CA GLY A 505 -18.76 -1.51 -14.28
C GLY A 505 -17.86 -2.26 -13.30
N GLU A 506 -16.88 -1.57 -12.70
CA GLU A 506 -16.00 -2.13 -11.68
C GLU A 506 -16.76 -2.49 -10.40
N VAL A 507 -17.62 -1.59 -9.91
CA VAL A 507 -18.44 -1.84 -8.72
C VAL A 507 -19.44 -2.97 -8.96
N LYS A 508 -19.99 -3.09 -10.17
CA LYS A 508 -20.87 -4.20 -10.56
C LYS A 508 -20.20 -5.56 -10.34
N GLN A 509 -18.92 -5.69 -10.68
CA GLN A 509 -18.19 -6.94 -10.44
C GLN A 509 -18.08 -7.25 -8.95
N LEU A 510 -17.80 -6.24 -8.11
CA LEU A 510 -17.73 -6.40 -6.65
C LEU A 510 -19.06 -6.89 -6.06
N VAL A 511 -20.18 -6.32 -6.51
CA VAL A 511 -21.52 -6.71 -6.07
C VAL A 511 -21.87 -8.13 -6.56
N ASP A 512 -21.61 -8.43 -7.84
CA ASP A 512 -21.91 -9.73 -8.44
C ASP A 512 -21.14 -10.88 -7.77
N GLU A 513 -19.91 -10.62 -7.34
CA GLU A 513 -19.04 -11.59 -6.67
C GLU A 513 -19.26 -11.68 -5.14
N GLY A 514 -20.17 -10.89 -4.59
CA GLY A 514 -20.45 -10.89 -3.14
C GLY A 514 -19.26 -10.39 -2.31
N ILE A 515 -18.51 -9.42 -2.85
CA ILE A 515 -17.42 -8.75 -2.15
C ILE A 515 -17.99 -7.71 -1.18
N ILE A 516 -18.98 -6.93 -1.62
CA ILE A 516 -19.54 -5.82 -0.85
C ILE A 516 -20.40 -6.31 0.32
N GLY A 517 -20.07 -5.83 1.52
CA GLY A 517 -20.79 -6.10 2.77
C GLY A 517 -21.34 -4.84 3.44
N ASN A 518 -20.76 -3.67 3.15
CA ASN A 518 -21.18 -2.36 3.61
C ASN A 518 -21.00 -1.33 2.47
N VAL A 519 -21.74 -0.22 2.51
CA VAL A 519 -21.65 0.83 1.49
C VAL A 519 -21.68 2.18 2.18
N HIS A 520 -20.72 3.01 1.82
CA HIS A 520 -20.69 4.42 2.16
C HIS A 520 -21.09 5.24 0.93
N ILE A 521 -21.93 6.26 1.18
CA ILE A 521 -22.36 7.22 0.18
C ILE A 521 -21.89 8.59 0.62
N SER A 522 -20.93 9.09 -0.13
CA SER A 522 -20.40 10.44 -0.07
C SER A 522 -20.29 10.98 -1.50
N ASP A 523 -20.33 12.31 -1.65
CA ASP A 523 -20.22 12.97 -2.94
C ASP A 523 -19.03 13.93 -2.95
N ASN A 524 -18.47 14.19 -4.13
CA ASN A 524 -17.41 15.18 -4.33
C ASN A 524 -17.31 15.53 -5.82
N PHE A 525 -16.38 16.42 -6.17
CA PHE A 525 -16.16 16.85 -7.56
C PHE A 525 -15.16 15.98 -8.34
N GLY A 526 -14.66 14.90 -7.75
CA GLY A 526 -13.67 13.99 -8.35
C GLY A 526 -12.22 14.43 -8.22
N TYR A 527 -11.94 15.49 -7.44
CA TYR A 527 -10.59 16.02 -7.21
C TYR A 527 -10.04 15.68 -5.83
N GLN A 528 -10.80 15.99 -4.80
CA GLN A 528 -10.47 15.75 -3.41
C GLN A 528 -11.69 15.16 -2.73
N ASP A 529 -11.44 14.54 -1.59
CA ASP A 529 -12.45 13.90 -0.79
C ASP A 529 -13.08 14.90 0.19
N GLU A 530 -14.01 15.69 -0.34
CA GLU A 530 -14.63 16.81 0.40
C GLU A 530 -15.86 16.40 1.21
N HIS A 531 -16.32 15.15 1.07
CA HIS A 531 -17.59 14.64 1.61
C HIS A 531 -18.72 15.67 1.47
N LEU A 532 -19.05 16.07 0.24
CA LEU A 532 -20.21 16.92 -0.03
C LEU A 532 -21.49 16.17 0.30
N ASN A 533 -22.56 16.93 0.56
CA ASN A 533 -23.90 16.36 0.65
C ASN A 533 -24.24 15.60 -0.63
N VAL A 534 -24.90 14.45 -0.47
CA VAL A 534 -25.30 13.59 -1.58
C VAL A 534 -26.09 14.36 -2.62
N GLY A 535 -25.59 14.42 -3.86
CA GLY A 535 -26.19 15.15 -4.97
C GLY A 535 -25.62 16.56 -5.20
N GLY A 536 -24.72 17.03 -4.33
CA GLY A 536 -24.00 18.30 -4.51
C GLY A 536 -22.69 18.16 -5.30
N GLY A 537 -22.23 16.93 -5.57
CA GLY A 537 -21.05 16.66 -6.38
C GLY A 537 -21.39 16.02 -7.72
N ASN A 538 -20.41 15.33 -8.29
CA ASN A 538 -20.52 14.69 -9.60
C ASN A 538 -20.29 13.19 -9.56
N ALA A 539 -20.23 12.56 -8.38
CA ALA A 539 -20.11 11.10 -8.30
C ALA A 539 -21.36 10.43 -8.93
N PRO A 540 -21.22 9.27 -9.61
CA PRO A 540 -22.34 8.57 -10.24
C PRO A 540 -23.22 7.83 -9.19
N ILE A 541 -23.59 8.52 -8.10
CA ILE A 541 -24.26 7.95 -6.93
C ILE A 541 -25.56 7.25 -7.31
N ARG A 542 -26.36 7.82 -8.22
CA ARG A 542 -27.64 7.21 -8.63
C ARG A 542 -27.44 5.82 -9.24
N ASP A 543 -26.52 5.70 -10.20
CA ASP A 543 -26.24 4.44 -10.88
C ASP A 543 -25.64 3.40 -9.91
N LEU A 544 -24.78 3.85 -8.99
CA LEU A 544 -24.20 3.01 -7.94
C LEU A 544 -25.25 2.55 -6.92
N VAL A 545 -26.16 3.43 -6.50
CA VAL A 545 -27.27 3.09 -5.60
C VAL A 545 -28.20 2.06 -6.25
N ASP A 546 -28.58 2.26 -7.51
CA ASP A 546 -29.40 1.28 -8.24
C ASP A 546 -28.70 -0.09 -8.34
N LEU A 547 -27.38 -0.09 -8.50
CA LEU A 547 -26.57 -1.31 -8.45
C LEU A 547 -26.61 -1.98 -7.06
N PHE A 548 -26.43 -1.22 -5.98
CA PHE A 548 -26.48 -1.75 -4.62
C PHE A 548 -27.88 -2.23 -4.20
N ARG A 549 -28.94 -1.73 -4.82
CA ARG A 549 -30.32 -2.20 -4.57
C ARG A 549 -30.63 -3.56 -5.22
N GLN A 550 -29.72 -4.11 -6.02
CA GLN A 550 -29.85 -5.45 -6.59
C GLN A 550 -29.79 -6.53 -5.51
N ASP A 551 -30.33 -7.73 -5.81
CA ASP A 551 -30.59 -8.77 -4.82
C ASP A 551 -29.38 -9.27 -4.02
N LYS A 552 -28.14 -9.03 -4.48
CA LYS A 552 -26.94 -9.55 -3.82
C LYS A 552 -26.43 -8.69 -2.65
N TYR A 553 -26.79 -7.40 -2.60
CA TYR A 553 -26.51 -6.57 -1.44
C TYR A 553 -27.79 -6.36 -0.63
N LYS A 554 -27.69 -6.62 0.67
CA LYS A 554 -28.83 -6.50 1.62
C LYS A 554 -28.52 -5.56 2.79
N GLY A 555 -27.35 -4.89 2.75
CA GLY A 555 -26.94 -3.93 3.76
C GLY A 555 -27.67 -2.59 3.64
N LYS A 556 -27.34 -1.66 4.53
CA LYS A 556 -27.86 -0.29 4.48
C LYS A 556 -26.89 0.59 3.69
N LEU A 557 -27.42 1.68 3.12
CA LEU A 557 -26.61 2.68 2.45
C LEU A 557 -26.24 3.74 3.48
N VAL A 558 -25.01 3.71 3.98
CA VAL A 558 -24.57 4.63 5.04
C VAL A 558 -24.14 5.93 4.37
N VAL A 559 -24.84 7.01 4.67
CA VAL A 559 -24.43 8.34 4.20
C VAL A 559 -23.33 8.83 5.12
N GLU A 560 -22.15 9.10 4.56
CA GLU A 560 -21.05 9.60 5.37
C GLU A 560 -21.24 11.07 5.72
N TRP A 561 -20.74 11.43 6.88
CA TRP A 561 -20.87 12.78 7.41
C TRP A 561 -20.02 13.75 6.59
N GLY A 562 -20.70 14.75 6.02
CA GLY A 562 -20.15 15.79 5.17
C GLY A 562 -20.49 17.18 5.69
N ALA A 563 -19.49 18.02 5.94
CA ALA A 563 -19.66 19.32 6.60
C ALA A 563 -20.07 20.43 5.61
N GLN A 564 -21.25 20.36 5.00
CA GLN A 564 -21.74 21.47 4.17
C GLN A 564 -23.20 21.82 4.49
N GLY A 565 -23.36 22.90 5.26
CA GLY A 565 -24.61 23.56 5.60
C GLY A 565 -24.30 24.84 6.39
N PRO A 566 -25.13 25.91 6.32
CA PRO A 566 -24.84 27.19 6.95
C PRO A 566 -24.84 27.16 8.50
N GLU A 567 -25.28 26.06 9.11
CA GLU A 567 -25.32 25.90 10.57
C GLU A 567 -24.44 24.74 11.03
N GLU A 568 -23.61 25.03 12.04
CA GLU A 568 -22.73 24.10 12.79
C GLU A 568 -23.50 22.97 13.51
N GLN A 569 -24.85 23.00 13.46
CA GLN A 569 -25.78 22.16 14.21
C GLN A 569 -26.49 21.07 13.39
N GLN A 570 -26.27 20.98 12.07
CA GLN A 570 -26.98 20.00 11.23
C GLN A 570 -26.16 18.72 11.01
N GLU A 571 -25.97 17.94 12.08
CA GLU A 571 -25.49 16.54 12.00
C GLU A 571 -26.36 15.69 11.04
N ALA A 572 -27.62 16.08 10.82
CA ALA A 572 -28.56 15.45 9.90
C ALA A 572 -28.40 15.84 8.41
N GLY A 573 -27.64 16.90 8.08
CA GLY A 573 -27.66 17.53 6.75
C GLY A 573 -27.39 16.54 5.60
N ALA A 574 -26.37 15.70 5.76
CA ALA A 574 -26.01 14.69 4.77
C ALA A 574 -27.13 13.64 4.57
N LEU A 575 -27.71 13.12 5.65
CA LEU A 575 -28.82 12.17 5.60
C LEU A 575 -30.08 12.78 4.97
N LEU A 576 -30.41 14.02 5.34
CA LEU A 576 -31.53 14.76 4.78
C LEU A 576 -31.35 15.01 3.28
N ALA A 577 -30.14 15.35 2.84
CA ALA A 577 -29.81 15.51 1.43
C ALA A 577 -29.99 14.20 0.65
N ALA A 578 -29.54 13.06 1.20
CA ALA A 578 -29.77 11.76 0.58
C ALA A 578 -31.27 11.43 0.45
N TRP A 579 -32.07 11.72 1.49
CA TRP A 579 -33.52 11.55 1.43
C TRP A 579 -34.19 12.46 0.39
N ALA A 580 -33.70 13.70 0.24
CA ALA A 580 -34.20 14.65 -0.74
C ALA A 580 -33.87 14.21 -2.17
N ASN A 581 -32.59 13.91 -2.42
CA ASN A 581 -32.02 13.76 -3.75
C ASN A 581 -32.17 12.35 -4.33
N LEU A 582 -32.30 11.33 -3.49
CA LEU A 582 -32.40 9.94 -3.92
C LEU A 582 -33.78 9.33 -3.63
N ALA A 583 -34.31 9.48 -2.41
CA ALA A 583 -35.63 8.93 -2.02
C ALA A 583 -36.82 9.81 -2.38
N GLY A 584 -36.60 11.06 -2.80
CA GLY A 584 -37.67 11.96 -3.19
C GLY A 584 -38.62 12.37 -2.06
N SER A 585 -38.14 12.39 -0.81
CA SER A 585 -38.99 12.71 0.34
C SER A 585 -39.61 14.12 0.20
N PRO A 586 -40.94 14.25 0.22
CA PRO A 586 -41.60 15.55 0.07
C PRO A 586 -41.42 16.45 1.30
N ILE A 587 -41.03 15.88 2.45
CA ILE A 587 -40.88 16.58 3.74
C ILE A 587 -39.51 17.28 3.85
N TYR A 588 -38.48 16.75 3.20
CA TYR A 588 -37.09 17.19 3.37
C TYR A 588 -36.52 17.78 2.06
N ARG A 589 -37.32 18.51 1.31
CA ARG A 589 -36.84 19.20 0.10
C ARG A 589 -35.87 20.32 0.50
N VAL A 590 -34.59 20.00 0.61
CA VAL A 590 -33.57 20.98 1.01
C VAL A 590 -33.05 21.78 -0.19
N GLU A 591 -33.07 21.28 -1.43
CA GLU A 591 -32.64 22.09 -2.60
C GLU A 591 -33.13 21.48 -3.94
N GLY A 592 -33.47 22.32 -4.93
CA GLY A 592 -33.60 21.89 -6.34
C GLY A 592 -34.93 22.13 -7.07
N MET A 593 -35.99 22.60 -6.41
CA MET A 593 -37.11 23.28 -7.10
C MET A 593 -36.98 24.77 -6.80
N SER A 594 -37.12 25.64 -7.82
CA SER A 594 -37.18 27.08 -7.58
C SER A 594 -38.16 27.35 -6.42
N PRO A 595 -37.73 28.05 -5.35
CA PRO A 595 -38.60 28.34 -4.22
C PRO A 595 -39.90 28.94 -4.74
N THR A 596 -41.02 28.29 -4.47
CA THR A 596 -42.31 28.90 -4.75
C THR A 596 -42.63 29.84 -3.61
N TRP A 597 -43.37 30.92 -3.87
CA TRP A 597 -43.79 31.85 -2.81
C TRP A 597 -44.51 31.18 -1.64
N ARG A 598 -45.08 29.97 -1.84
CA ARG A 598 -45.70 29.17 -0.80
C ARG A 598 -44.70 28.51 0.16
N ASP A 599 -43.48 28.24 -0.27
CA ASP A 599 -42.49 27.53 0.55
C ASP A 599 -41.97 28.40 1.70
N ILE A 600 -42.02 29.73 1.55
CA ILE A 600 -41.69 30.71 2.60
C ILE A 600 -42.68 30.63 3.78
N GLU A 601 -43.92 30.24 3.52
CA GLU A 601 -44.99 30.18 4.53
C GLU A 601 -44.95 28.87 5.35
N SER A 602 -44.37 27.80 4.81
CA SER A 602 -44.43 26.45 5.40
C SER A 602 -43.10 25.73 5.64
N GLY A 603 -41.97 26.20 5.09
CA GLY A 603 -40.71 25.45 5.05
C GLY A 603 -39.47 26.14 5.64
N GLY A 604 -39.63 27.34 6.24
CA GLY A 604 -38.50 28.13 6.72
C GLY A 604 -37.75 28.87 5.59
N TYR A 605 -36.78 29.71 5.96
CA TYR A 605 -36.17 30.67 5.02
C TYR A 605 -35.15 29.98 4.11
N PHE A 606 -35.49 29.81 2.82
CA PHE A 606 -34.60 29.15 1.84
C PHE A 606 -34.07 27.79 2.29
N GLY A 607 -34.94 26.93 2.83
CA GLY A 607 -34.56 25.57 3.24
C GLY A 607 -33.87 25.49 4.61
N THR A 608 -33.73 26.61 5.33
CA THR A 608 -33.29 26.61 6.74
C THR A 608 -34.47 26.43 7.68
N SER A 609 -34.30 25.66 8.76
CA SER A 609 -35.27 25.59 9.86
C SER A 609 -35.31 26.86 10.72
N SER A 610 -34.38 27.78 10.50
CA SER A 610 -34.26 29.06 11.20
C SER A 610 -34.87 30.22 10.39
N THR A 611 -35.54 31.15 11.07
CA THR A 611 -35.92 32.43 10.48
C THR A 611 -34.71 33.36 10.44
N PRO A 612 -34.58 34.26 9.44
CA PRO A 612 -33.45 35.18 9.36
C PRO A 612 -33.40 36.07 10.61
N PHE A 613 -32.23 36.16 11.24
CA PHE A 613 -32.02 36.98 12.45
C PHE A 613 -32.20 38.49 12.20
N HIS A 614 -32.16 38.93 10.94
CA HIS A 614 -32.39 40.32 10.56
C HIS A 614 -32.87 40.41 9.11
N VAL A 615 -33.89 41.24 8.87
CA VAL A 615 -34.35 41.65 7.53
C VAL A 615 -34.12 43.15 7.43
N SER A 616 -33.28 43.59 6.49
CA SER A 616 -33.00 45.02 6.26
C SER A 616 -33.59 45.53 4.95
N GLY A 617 -33.89 46.83 4.88
CA GLY A 617 -34.47 47.49 3.71
C GLY A 617 -36.01 47.58 3.73
N ASN A 618 -36.59 48.03 2.61
CA ASN A 618 -38.04 48.31 2.47
C ASN A 618 -38.96 47.10 2.72
N TYR A 619 -38.41 45.88 2.81
CA TYR A 619 -39.13 44.66 3.18
C TYR A 619 -39.31 44.48 4.69
N GLY A 620 -38.49 45.12 5.53
CA GLY A 620 -38.65 45.07 7.00
C GLY A 620 -39.78 45.97 7.53
N GLY A 621 -40.15 47.01 6.78
CA GLY A 621 -41.19 47.98 7.19
C GLY A 621 -42.64 47.48 7.08
N GLY A 622 -42.87 46.36 6.37
CA GLY A 622 -44.19 45.80 6.12
C GLY A 622 -44.56 44.59 7.00
N LEU A 623 -43.64 44.09 7.82
CA LEU A 623 -43.89 42.96 8.70
C LEU A 623 -44.71 43.44 9.91
N GLY A 624 -45.89 42.83 10.11
CA GLY A 624 -46.80 43.13 11.21
C GLY A 624 -46.11 43.04 12.58
N LYS A 625 -46.70 43.67 13.61
CA LYS A 625 -46.14 43.77 14.97
C LYS A 625 -45.71 42.42 15.58
N ASP A 626 -46.23 41.31 15.05
CA ASP A 626 -45.98 39.94 15.49
C ASP A 626 -44.58 39.41 15.11
N TRP A 627 -43.84 40.11 14.23
CA TRP A 627 -42.45 39.77 13.82
C TRP A 627 -41.36 40.57 14.56
N ARG A 628 -41.69 41.40 15.54
CA ARG A 628 -40.71 42.16 16.34
C ARG A 628 -40.06 41.28 17.41
N LEU A 629 -38.99 40.57 17.07
CA LEU A 629 -38.15 39.84 18.04
C LEU A 629 -37.19 40.80 18.77
N TRP A 630 -37.33 40.86 20.10
CA TRP A 630 -36.39 41.01 21.23
C TRP A 630 -34.97 41.62 21.08
N SER A 631 -34.68 42.44 20.07
CA SER A 631 -33.45 43.25 20.04
C SER A 631 -33.64 44.66 19.46
N TYR A 632 -34.87 45.16 19.38
CA TYR A 632 -35.12 46.58 19.13
C TYR A 632 -34.90 47.36 20.43
N SER A 633 -33.74 47.98 20.56
CA SER A 633 -33.53 49.10 21.46
C SER A 633 -33.89 50.37 20.70
N ASP A 634 -34.87 51.14 21.19
CA ASP A 634 -35.22 52.48 20.67
C ASP A 634 -34.16 53.55 20.99
N ALA A 635 -32.98 53.17 21.49
CA ALA A 635 -31.89 54.11 21.69
C ALA A 635 -31.27 54.49 20.33
N PRO A 636 -31.19 55.79 20.00
CA PRO A 636 -30.40 56.22 18.85
C PRO A 636 -28.93 55.84 19.09
N ILE A 637 -28.30 55.28 18.05
CA ILE A 637 -26.86 55.03 18.03
C ILE A 637 -26.17 56.39 18.00
N GLU A 638 -25.38 56.71 19.03
CA GLU A 638 -24.30 57.72 18.96
C GLU A 638 -22.99 57.06 18.52
#